data_AF-A0A9P0QC42-F1
#
_entry.id   AF-A0A9P0QC42-F1
#
_cell.length_a   1.000
_cell.length_b   1.000
_cell.length_c   1.000
_cell.angle_alpha   90.00
_cell.angle_beta   90.00
_cell.angle_gamma   90.00
#
_symmetry.space_group_name_H-M   'P 1'
#
loop_
_entity.id
_entity.type
_entity.pdbx_description
1 polymer ?
#
loop_
_entity_poly.entity_id
_entity_poly.type
_entity_poly.pdbx_seq_one_letter_code
_entity_poly.pdbx_strand_id
1 'polypeptide(L)'
;FYFSIVPVAITPQRTCTNSSEIVNHPTNIWALSQQDIEETTSLLTMSTSTRMEIDIPLQHIEPIETSSLPTLNQQQSDDNITMTMGHDELNDILANLNIDNLLENTNNIITENVTETIHRRGNHYMAATNHYTGLYTLGTFTFTCSHCRALHFLCEKNSRNVYSNCCKDGAVHLPPFDSYPEQLRVLFQDREFMENVRYYNNSFAFASLATNTINPPGRGPYVFKVQGEIRHYISNVSTNISNERRQYGNLYFLDTELANQLRSAGPQNRTELNRETVDVISNYMHSHNPFAQAYRFLKDVYQEQQHNNRQLTLELYINNNRARDINFRQYGAVQANEIAAVFISEDGRPPLDRCLHVYCRDNDQIIHELPYLSVNCDAMTYPLLHPRGEPGWQSGTAHQRRRGKLTQQYIVDAYVKIEQSRLQFITENQPRIRQEIFQGLIDYLDSRQLDVHYQPGNIFILPSTFIGSPRAFRQNYLDAMSIVTKHGKPDIFLTFTCNPVWPEIRNNLDTNQHSSNRPDFVSRVFKSKLKELIEDIDKRHVMGICVAYVYVIEFQKRGLPHAHMLIWLEGSDKILDSAAIDRLISAEFPDPITHPNLHELVKVHMLHGPCTAARCLDDEGQCSKQFPKSLREDTLYNSSGYPLYKRRPIEVPIHIGKSNRDFQLPLPTEPVEHLIEDEYNYDQADEQQIANRNIPLLNQEQRLIFNDILLALNENERVPHRLFFINGIGGAGKTFLLNTLLAYLLGNNHRYIAMCYTGIAASLLKNGQTIHSSFMLPVPFLENSTSRIRNQSTIADNIRYSKIIVIDEISMVHKSIFNEIDRKTREIMNNDIPFGGKIIIILGDFRQCAPIVPLAGKNETISASVKCSQLWQYFVQYDLVTNVRALPQENEFKDWLMTIGNNSEILRRLENSRDTIVKIPNRIIVEDVTESIYGSNLTEHDFTLLQKAILSPLNIHVKDINSVVLEKLPGRSRQYLSVDSIIREDDTTENAADDLDSAWPQDFLNSLDAPGLPPHILTLKIGAVIILTKNLDVKRGLCNGTRLLIHNLHENFIEAKRVEESNNEPSIEFISRVDNIALNSLDLPVNLKRRQFPVRLAFAMTINKSQGQTLNSVGLFLPVTVFDHGQLYVALSRARSFENLKIQMINIGDRQHVAETPNNHSYTVNVVYNELLQSSIIQ
;
A
#
# COMPACT_ATOMS: atom_id res chain seq x y z
N PHE A 1 27.68 8.64 -3.78
CA PHE A 1 26.71 8.22 -4.81
C PHE A 1 26.19 6.82 -4.48
N TYR A 2 25.00 6.40 -4.96
CA TYR A 2 24.50 5.02 -4.75
C TYR A 2 24.65 4.22 -6.03
N PHE A 3 25.35 3.10 -5.97
CA PHE A 3 25.54 2.20 -7.10
C PHE A 3 25.29 0.76 -6.66
N SER A 4 24.68 -0.02 -7.54
CA SER A 4 24.85 -1.47 -7.54
C SER A 4 25.62 -1.84 -8.79
N ILE A 5 26.75 -2.52 -8.62
CA ILE A 5 27.65 -2.98 -9.67
C ILE A 5 27.60 -4.51 -9.65
N VAL A 6 27.41 -5.13 -10.82
CA VAL A 6 27.45 -6.59 -10.97
C VAL A 6 28.38 -6.95 -12.13
N PRO A 7 29.38 -7.82 -11.94
CA PRO A 7 30.21 -8.37 -13.03
C PRO A 7 29.40 -9.36 -13.87
N VAL A 8 29.56 -9.34 -15.19
CA VAL A 8 28.89 -10.28 -16.11
C VAL A 8 29.75 -11.54 -16.31
N ALA A 9 29.34 -12.68 -15.73
CA ALA A 9 30.15 -13.89 -15.62
C ALA A 9 30.57 -14.55 -16.95
N ILE A 10 31.72 -15.23 -16.90
CA ILE A 10 32.43 -15.98 -17.97
C ILE A 10 31.98 -17.45 -17.95
N THR A 11 31.61 -18.03 -19.09
CA THR A 11 31.59 -19.49 -19.28
C THR A 11 32.89 -19.94 -19.97
N PRO A 12 33.60 -20.98 -19.48
CA PRO A 12 34.77 -21.50 -20.17
C PRO A 12 34.35 -22.21 -21.46
N GLN A 13 34.98 -21.84 -22.58
CA GLN A 13 34.85 -22.56 -23.85
C GLN A 13 35.32 -24.02 -23.65
N ARG A 14 34.40 -24.99 -23.77
CA ARG A 14 34.78 -26.37 -24.01
C ARG A 14 35.27 -26.47 -25.47
N THR A 15 36.50 -26.91 -25.63
CA THR A 15 37.09 -27.33 -26.90
C THR A 15 36.26 -28.45 -27.52
N CYS A 16 35.62 -28.20 -28.66
CA CYS A 16 34.94 -29.23 -29.46
C CYS A 16 35.94 -29.85 -30.45
N THR A 17 36.31 -31.11 -30.20
CA THR A 17 36.87 -32.01 -31.22
C THR A 17 35.73 -32.83 -31.83
N ASN A 18 35.53 -32.65 -33.14
CA ASN A 18 34.95 -33.51 -34.18
C ASN A 18 33.76 -34.47 -33.94
N SER A 19 32.91 -34.41 -34.97
CA SER A 19 32.07 -35.43 -35.63
C SER A 19 30.72 -35.83 -35.03
N SER A 20 29.69 -35.37 -35.76
CA SER A 20 28.48 -36.08 -36.20
C SER A 20 27.57 -36.70 -35.14
N GLU A 21 26.48 -36.00 -34.82
CA GLU A 21 25.11 -36.53 -34.97
C GLU A 21 24.09 -35.40 -34.79
N ILE A 22 23.18 -35.26 -35.74
CA ILE A 22 22.08 -34.30 -35.75
C ILE A 22 20.94 -34.89 -34.91
N VAL A 23 20.64 -34.27 -33.77
CA VAL A 23 19.37 -34.44 -33.06
C VAL A 23 18.77 -33.06 -32.79
N ASN A 24 17.59 -32.83 -33.36
CA ASN A 24 16.73 -31.69 -33.07
C ASN A 24 16.24 -31.74 -31.62
N HIS A 25 16.59 -30.75 -30.79
CA HIS A 25 15.72 -30.00 -29.85
C HIS A 25 16.55 -29.04 -28.95
N PRO A 26 15.90 -28.07 -28.26
CA PRO A 26 16.20 -26.62 -28.27
C PRO A 26 17.20 -26.18 -27.19
N THR A 27 17.73 -24.96 -27.31
CA THR A 27 18.39 -24.28 -26.19
C THR A 27 17.91 -22.83 -26.07
N ASN A 28 16.88 -22.68 -25.21
CA ASN A 28 16.73 -21.55 -24.31
C ASN A 28 17.93 -21.51 -23.36
N ILE A 29 18.66 -20.38 -23.25
CA ILE A 29 19.38 -19.86 -22.05
C ILE A 29 19.42 -18.31 -22.20
N TRP A 30 18.40 -17.55 -21.72
CA TRP A 30 18.22 -16.89 -20.38
C TRP A 30 18.98 -15.54 -20.27
N ALA A 31 18.45 -14.34 -19.95
CA ALA A 31 17.41 -13.88 -19.00
C ALA A 31 17.83 -14.14 -17.52
N LEU A 32 17.94 -13.16 -16.59
CA LEU A 32 16.82 -12.55 -15.85
C LEU A 32 17.33 -11.74 -14.63
N SER A 33 16.57 -10.71 -14.23
CA SER A 33 16.06 -10.62 -12.85
C SER A 33 14.69 -11.32 -12.80
N GLN A 34 14.46 -12.14 -11.78
CA GLN A 34 13.51 -13.25 -11.75
C GLN A 34 11.99 -12.96 -11.87
N GLN A 35 11.55 -11.77 -12.30
CA GLN A 35 10.14 -11.35 -12.24
C GLN A 35 9.43 -11.18 -13.60
N ASP A 36 10.12 -11.36 -14.74
CA ASP A 36 9.56 -11.08 -16.08
C ASP A 36 9.34 -12.31 -17.00
N ILE A 37 9.32 -13.56 -16.50
CA ILE A 37 9.30 -14.77 -17.38
C ILE A 37 7.98 -15.53 -17.53
N GLU A 38 6.91 -15.27 -16.77
CA GLU A 38 5.73 -16.17 -16.85
C GLU A 38 4.64 -15.82 -17.88
N GLU A 39 4.76 -14.78 -18.73
CA GLU A 39 3.64 -14.39 -19.61
C GLU A 39 3.91 -14.23 -21.13
N THR A 40 4.91 -14.90 -21.72
CA THR A 40 5.06 -14.85 -23.20
C THR A 40 5.31 -16.21 -23.86
N THR A 41 4.25 -17.03 -23.89
CA THR A 41 4.08 -18.10 -24.88
C THR A 41 2.75 -17.95 -25.59
N SER A 42 2.74 -17.25 -26.73
CA SER A 42 1.90 -17.62 -27.88
C SER A 42 2.26 -16.84 -29.16
N LEU A 43 2.52 -17.61 -30.22
CA LEU A 43 2.40 -17.29 -31.65
C LEU A 43 3.55 -16.54 -32.37
N LEU A 44 4.50 -17.34 -32.90
CA LEU A 44 5.24 -17.06 -34.13
C LEU A 44 4.75 -18.03 -35.24
N THR A 45 4.40 -17.51 -36.41
CA THR A 45 4.41 -18.18 -37.74
C THR A 45 4.46 -17.05 -38.79
N MET A 46 5.23 -17.00 -39.89
CA MET A 46 6.09 -17.94 -40.62
C MET A 46 7.23 -17.17 -41.37
N SER A 47 8.35 -17.87 -41.60
CA SER A 47 9.23 -17.96 -42.79
C SER A 47 9.27 -16.80 -43.84
N THR A 48 10.37 -16.46 -44.53
CA THR A 48 11.43 -17.26 -45.18
C THR A 48 12.62 -16.36 -45.56
N SER A 49 13.74 -17.02 -45.83
CA SER A 49 15.05 -16.57 -46.31
C SER A 49 15.10 -15.62 -47.52
N THR A 50 16.11 -14.74 -47.55
CA THR A 50 16.94 -14.53 -48.76
C THR A 50 18.30 -13.91 -48.41
N ARG A 51 19.38 -14.56 -48.88
CA ARG A 51 20.75 -14.05 -48.96
C ARG A 51 20.82 -12.97 -50.05
N MET A 52 21.59 -11.91 -49.82
CA MET A 52 22.34 -11.22 -50.88
C MET A 52 23.71 -10.79 -50.33
N GLU A 53 24.74 -11.38 -50.93
CA GLU A 53 26.10 -10.85 -51.03
C GLU A 53 26.09 -9.56 -51.87
N ILE A 54 27.02 -8.64 -51.64
CA ILE A 54 27.81 -7.94 -52.68
C ILE A 54 28.88 -7.03 -52.02
N ASP A 55 30.04 -7.06 -52.67
CA ASP A 55 31.41 -6.62 -52.37
C ASP A 55 31.72 -5.11 -52.26
N ILE A 56 32.69 -4.79 -51.37
CA ILE A 56 34.03 -4.14 -51.54
C ILE A 56 34.12 -2.98 -52.58
N PRO A 57 34.73 -1.78 -52.29
CA PRO A 57 36.16 -1.69 -51.92
C PRO A 57 36.66 -0.64 -50.93
N LEU A 58 37.71 -1.09 -50.23
CA LEU A 58 38.81 -0.38 -49.59
C LEU A 58 39.42 0.71 -50.48
N GLN A 59 40.02 1.75 -49.86
CA GLN A 59 41.38 2.22 -50.19
C GLN A 59 41.89 3.30 -49.20
N HIS A 60 42.96 2.95 -48.47
CA HIS A 60 44.26 3.70 -48.37
C HIS A 60 44.31 4.99 -47.51
N ILE A 61 45.28 5.27 -46.61
CA ILE A 61 46.73 4.99 -46.51
C ILE A 61 47.23 5.24 -45.05
N GLU A 62 48.25 4.47 -44.61
CA GLU A 62 49.14 4.59 -43.42
C GLU A 62 50.23 5.70 -43.56
N PRO A 63 51.38 5.74 -42.84
CA PRO A 63 51.73 5.71 -41.39
C PRO A 63 52.69 6.88 -40.98
N ILE A 64 53.20 6.92 -39.73
CA ILE A 64 54.65 6.87 -39.38
C ILE A 64 54.90 6.94 -37.85
N GLU A 65 55.93 6.21 -37.43
CA GLU A 65 56.51 5.80 -36.13
C GLU A 65 57.41 6.85 -35.42
N THR A 66 57.42 6.93 -34.07
CA THR A 66 58.39 6.48 -33.01
C THR A 66 59.71 7.26 -32.75
N SER A 67 60.04 7.48 -31.44
CA SER A 67 61.39 7.23 -30.82
C SER A 67 61.50 7.54 -29.29
N SER A 68 61.48 6.50 -28.44
CA SER A 68 62.37 6.04 -27.33
C SER A 68 63.08 6.90 -26.21
N LEU A 69 63.11 6.32 -24.96
CA LEU A 69 64.15 6.28 -23.84
C LEU A 69 63.96 7.17 -22.52
N PRO A 70 64.71 7.02 -21.37
CA PRO A 70 64.47 6.11 -20.19
C PRO A 70 64.76 6.62 -18.70
N THR A 71 64.31 5.88 -17.66
CA THR A 71 64.82 5.53 -16.26
C THR A 71 65.38 6.47 -15.12
N LEU A 72 64.94 6.16 -13.84
CA LEU A 72 65.64 5.91 -12.52
C LEU A 72 65.73 6.91 -11.29
N ASN A 73 65.38 6.36 -10.08
CA ASN A 73 65.90 6.46 -8.66
C ASN A 73 65.43 7.44 -7.51
N GLN A 74 64.78 6.84 -6.47
CA GLN A 74 64.97 6.74 -4.97
C GLN A 74 65.26 7.88 -3.93
N GLN A 75 64.57 7.79 -2.74
CA GLN A 75 64.98 7.85 -1.28
C GLN A 75 64.34 8.86 -0.23
N GLN A 76 63.84 8.30 0.91
CA GLN A 76 63.77 8.69 2.38
C GLN A 76 63.23 10.09 2.86
N SER A 77 62.73 10.41 4.08
CA SER A 77 62.21 9.78 5.35
C SER A 77 61.72 10.89 6.36
N ASP A 78 60.75 10.55 7.24
CA ASP A 78 60.45 10.91 8.67
C ASP A 78 60.05 12.32 9.26
N ASP A 79 58.98 12.23 10.10
CA ASP A 79 58.65 12.77 11.44
C ASP A 79 58.11 14.19 11.82
N ASN A 80 56.85 14.17 12.32
CA ASN A 80 56.11 14.82 13.44
C ASN A 80 56.55 16.14 14.14
N ILE A 81 55.57 17.01 14.47
CA ILE A 81 55.18 17.51 15.83
C ILE A 81 53.97 18.50 15.73
N THR A 82 53.05 18.41 16.70
CA THR A 82 51.83 19.22 16.94
C THR A 82 52.04 20.39 17.93
N MET A 83 51.30 21.50 17.76
CA MET A 83 50.91 22.39 18.88
C MET A 83 49.69 23.29 18.51
N THR A 84 48.85 23.57 19.52
CA THR A 84 47.53 24.24 19.49
C THR A 84 47.59 25.72 19.92
N MET A 85 46.72 26.58 19.38
CA MET A 85 46.37 27.92 19.94
C MET A 85 44.87 28.25 19.74
N GLY A 86 44.33 29.11 20.61
CA GLY A 86 42.91 29.19 20.97
C GLY A 86 42.11 30.45 20.57
N HIS A 87 40.84 30.15 20.30
CA HIS A 87 39.54 30.84 20.26
C HIS A 87 39.28 32.37 20.24
N ASP A 88 40.18 33.30 20.55
CA ASP A 88 39.80 34.74 20.62
C ASP A 88 40.37 35.64 19.50
N GLU A 89 41.21 35.11 18.60
CA GLU A 89 41.70 35.84 17.42
C GLU A 89 40.88 35.58 16.14
N LEU A 90 39.89 34.68 16.18
CA LEU A 90 39.14 34.26 14.99
C LEU A 90 38.01 35.24 14.61
N ASN A 91 37.47 36.00 15.57
CA ASN A 91 36.26 36.79 15.34
C ASN A 91 36.53 38.17 14.71
N ASP A 92 37.73 38.73 14.86
CA ASP A 92 38.09 40.03 14.25
C ASP A 92 38.63 39.90 12.82
N ILE A 93 39.07 38.70 12.41
CA ILE A 93 39.51 38.41 11.03
C ILE A 93 38.31 38.08 10.12
N LEU A 94 37.22 37.56 10.69
CA LEU A 94 36.01 37.18 9.94
C LEU A 94 35.14 38.36 9.49
N ALA A 95 35.39 39.58 9.98
CA ALA A 95 34.58 40.75 9.64
C ALA A 95 35.02 41.47 8.34
N ASN A 96 36.22 41.21 7.79
CA ASN A 96 36.81 42.05 6.73
C ASN A 96 37.39 41.28 5.52
N LEU A 97 37.08 40.00 5.31
CA LEU A 97 37.55 39.25 4.14
C LEU A 97 36.44 39.08 3.09
N ASN A 98 36.67 39.68 1.92
CA ASN A 98 35.83 39.61 0.73
C ASN A 98 35.97 38.23 0.08
N ILE A 99 35.02 37.32 0.37
CA ILE A 99 35.09 35.87 0.10
C ILE A 99 35.10 35.52 -1.40
N ASP A 100 34.70 36.44 -2.29
CA ASP A 100 34.58 36.14 -3.71
C ASP A 100 35.94 35.99 -4.44
N ASN A 101 37.01 36.60 -3.96
CA ASN A 101 38.33 36.56 -4.61
C ASN A 101 39.22 35.37 -4.19
N LEU A 102 38.86 34.63 -3.13
CA LEU A 102 39.61 33.45 -2.68
C LEU A 102 39.19 32.17 -3.41
N LEU A 103 37.98 32.13 -3.98
CA LEU A 103 37.44 30.98 -4.72
C LEU A 103 37.95 30.89 -6.17
N GLU A 104 38.33 32.01 -6.80
CA GLU A 104 38.91 31.98 -8.15
C GLU A 104 40.38 31.55 -8.15
N ASN A 105 41.16 31.96 -7.15
CA ASN A 105 42.59 31.63 -7.09
C ASN A 105 42.88 30.22 -6.57
N THR A 106 42.00 29.64 -5.75
CA THR A 106 42.15 28.23 -5.31
C THR A 106 41.84 27.23 -6.42
N ASN A 107 40.92 27.55 -7.34
CA ASN A 107 40.62 26.67 -8.47
C ASN A 107 41.73 26.66 -9.56
N ASN A 108 42.46 27.77 -9.71
CA ASN A 108 43.55 27.87 -10.69
C ASN A 108 44.87 27.26 -10.20
N ILE A 109 45.16 27.30 -8.89
CA ILE A 109 46.39 26.67 -8.34
C ILE A 109 46.25 25.14 -8.24
N ILE A 110 45.03 24.60 -8.17
CA ILE A 110 44.78 23.14 -8.14
C ILE A 110 44.79 22.53 -9.54
N THR A 111 44.59 23.30 -10.61
CA THR A 111 44.51 22.76 -11.98
C THR A 111 45.84 22.64 -12.71
N GLU A 112 46.90 23.35 -12.29
CA GLU A 112 48.21 23.28 -12.99
C GLU A 112 49.21 22.26 -12.40
N ASN A 113 49.01 21.77 -11.17
CA ASN A 113 49.93 20.81 -10.52
C ASN A 113 49.47 19.33 -10.58
N VAL A 114 48.35 19.02 -11.23
CA VAL A 114 47.80 17.65 -11.29
C VAL A 114 48.16 16.92 -12.60
N THR A 115 48.68 17.62 -13.61
CA THR A 115 48.96 17.05 -14.93
C THR A 115 50.28 16.28 -15.07
N GLU A 116 51.15 16.23 -14.05
CA GLU A 116 52.48 15.59 -14.20
C GLU A 116 52.77 14.34 -13.34
N THR A 117 51.82 13.80 -12.55
CA THR A 117 52.19 12.74 -11.57
C THR A 117 51.28 11.52 -11.44
N ILE A 118 50.60 11.04 -12.49
CA ILE A 118 49.90 9.72 -12.42
C ILE A 118 50.17 8.86 -13.67
N HIS A 119 51.44 8.52 -13.88
CA HIS A 119 51.88 7.38 -14.69
C HIS A 119 52.52 6.27 -13.83
N ARG A 120 51.95 6.00 -12.64
CA ARG A 120 52.35 4.83 -11.82
C ARG A 120 51.16 3.90 -11.62
N ARG A 121 51.27 2.72 -12.23
CA ARG A 121 50.48 1.52 -11.92
C ARG A 121 50.47 1.32 -10.40
N GLY A 122 49.32 1.50 -9.76
CA GLY A 122 49.14 1.22 -8.35
C GLY A 122 47.72 1.52 -7.89
N ASN A 123 46.95 0.47 -7.58
CA ASN A 123 45.77 0.43 -6.69
C ASN A 123 44.89 1.70 -6.63
N HIS A 124 43.91 1.83 -7.52
CA HIS A 124 42.92 2.92 -7.44
C HIS A 124 41.61 2.39 -6.84
N TYR A 125 41.59 2.30 -5.51
CA TYR A 125 40.33 2.27 -4.75
C TYR A 125 39.85 3.72 -4.57
N MET A 126 38.68 4.08 -5.11
CA MET A 126 37.98 5.31 -4.71
C MET A 126 37.33 5.21 -3.32
N ALA A 127 37.42 4.05 -2.66
CA ALA A 127 37.10 3.96 -1.24
C ALA A 127 38.27 4.37 -0.34
N ALA A 128 39.51 4.54 -0.84
CA ALA A 128 40.69 4.72 0.03
C ALA A 128 41.89 5.44 -0.63
N THR A 129 41.65 6.45 -1.48
CA THR A 129 42.73 7.34 -1.94
C THR A 129 42.38 8.78 -1.60
N ASN A 130 43.28 9.45 -0.88
CA ASN A 130 43.13 10.70 -0.13
C ASN A 130 42.75 11.97 -0.95
N HIS A 131 42.23 11.86 -2.17
CA HIS A 131 41.94 13.01 -3.03
C HIS A 131 40.47 13.43 -3.12
N TYR A 132 39.52 12.60 -2.64
CA TYR A 132 38.10 12.98 -2.61
C TYR A 132 37.46 12.60 -1.26
N THR A 133 37.71 13.41 -0.24
CA THR A 133 37.12 13.22 1.11
C THR A 133 35.72 13.85 1.25
N GLY A 134 35.22 14.53 0.23
CA GLY A 134 33.93 15.25 0.23
C GLY A 134 32.84 14.61 -0.63
N LEU A 135 31.57 14.82 -0.25
CA LEU A 135 30.41 14.51 -1.09
C LEU A 135 30.40 15.41 -2.34
N TYR A 136 30.32 14.82 -3.53
CA TYR A 136 30.19 15.58 -4.78
C TYR A 136 28.90 16.43 -4.79
N THR A 137 29.06 17.73 -5.00
CA THR A 137 27.99 18.73 -5.06
C THR A 137 28.03 19.50 -6.39
N LEU A 138 26.86 19.82 -6.94
CA LEU A 138 26.76 20.70 -8.12
C LEU A 138 26.94 22.19 -7.78
N GLY A 139 27.06 22.53 -6.49
CA GLY A 139 27.13 23.90 -6.00
C GLY A 139 25.76 24.60 -5.93
N THR A 140 25.78 25.93 -5.80
CA THR A 140 24.56 26.75 -5.70
C THR A 140 23.91 26.99 -7.06
N PHE A 141 22.58 27.06 -7.07
CA PHE A 141 21.78 27.34 -8.27
C PHE A 141 21.56 28.85 -8.45
N THR A 142 22.67 29.61 -8.53
CA THR A 142 22.65 31.09 -8.48
C THR A 142 23.24 31.76 -9.73
N PHE A 143 23.87 30.99 -10.63
CA PHE A 143 24.51 31.55 -11.83
C PHE A 143 23.47 31.93 -12.88
N THR A 144 23.67 33.06 -13.57
CA THR A 144 22.71 33.58 -14.54
C THR A 144 23.27 33.53 -15.97
N CYS A 145 22.38 33.26 -16.94
CA CYS A 145 22.70 33.43 -18.36
C CYS A 145 22.84 34.92 -18.71
N SER A 146 23.89 35.29 -19.46
CA SER A 146 24.15 36.65 -19.92
C SER A 146 23.03 37.23 -20.80
N HIS A 147 22.34 36.40 -21.58
CA HIS A 147 21.32 36.84 -22.53
C HIS A 147 19.92 36.85 -21.92
N CYS A 148 19.49 35.75 -21.30
CA CYS A 148 18.10 35.60 -20.81
C CYS A 148 17.96 35.59 -19.29
N ARG A 149 19.07 35.76 -18.54
CA ARG A 149 19.10 35.77 -17.06
C ARG A 149 18.56 34.50 -16.38
N ALA A 150 18.39 33.40 -17.12
CA ALA A 150 17.98 32.13 -16.55
C ALA A 150 19.00 31.62 -15.52
N LEU A 151 18.52 31.01 -14.44
CA LEU A 151 19.37 30.41 -13.40
C LEU A 151 19.92 29.04 -13.81
N HIS A 152 21.17 28.80 -13.44
CA HIS A 152 21.97 27.64 -13.79
C HIS A 152 22.86 27.18 -12.62
N PHE A 153 23.26 25.91 -12.66
CA PHE A 153 24.43 25.44 -11.93
C PHE A 153 25.69 25.77 -12.72
N LEU A 154 26.83 25.89 -12.04
CA LEU A 154 28.11 26.18 -12.69
C LEU A 154 28.47 25.12 -13.74
N CYS A 155 28.22 23.85 -13.43
CA CYS A 155 28.54 22.68 -14.26
C CYS A 155 27.76 22.60 -15.59
N GLU A 156 26.78 23.47 -15.82
CA GLU A 156 25.94 23.45 -17.03
C GLU A 156 26.47 24.30 -18.17
N LYS A 157 27.62 24.95 -17.97
CA LYS A 157 28.33 25.62 -19.06
C LYS A 157 28.78 24.58 -20.09
N ASN A 158 28.69 24.94 -21.36
CA ASN A 158 29.22 24.13 -22.45
C ASN A 158 30.75 24.28 -22.57
N SER A 159 31.36 23.62 -23.54
CA SER A 159 32.80 23.72 -23.82
C SER A 159 33.29 25.13 -24.16
N ARG A 160 32.40 26.05 -24.53
CA ARG A 160 32.69 27.48 -24.76
C ARG A 160 32.46 28.34 -23.52
N ASN A 161 32.26 27.72 -22.36
CA ASN A 161 32.03 28.38 -21.07
C ASN A 161 30.77 29.27 -21.03
N VAL A 162 29.75 28.97 -21.87
CA VAL A 162 28.48 29.70 -21.95
C VAL A 162 27.26 28.80 -21.70
N TYR A 163 26.14 29.41 -21.31
CA TYR A 163 24.88 28.72 -21.06
C TYR A 163 24.01 28.64 -22.32
N SER A 164 23.99 27.49 -22.99
CA SER A 164 23.19 27.28 -24.20
C SER A 164 21.85 26.58 -23.96
N ASN A 165 21.62 25.99 -22.79
CA ASN A 165 20.41 25.20 -22.50
C ASN A 165 19.13 26.04 -22.31
N CYS A 166 19.25 27.36 -22.24
CA CYS A 166 18.13 28.27 -22.00
C CYS A 166 17.72 29.02 -23.28
N CYS A 167 18.56 29.91 -23.79
CA CYS A 167 18.27 30.74 -24.98
C CYS A 167 19.08 30.34 -26.22
N LYS A 168 19.73 29.15 -26.19
CA LYS A 168 20.70 28.74 -27.21
C LYS A 168 21.73 29.83 -27.52
N ASP A 169 22.37 30.35 -26.46
CA ASP A 169 23.43 31.35 -26.56
C ASP A 169 22.96 32.65 -27.27
N GLY A 170 21.78 33.13 -26.89
CA GLY A 170 21.18 34.35 -27.46
C GLY A 170 20.46 34.16 -28.80
N ALA A 171 20.51 32.97 -29.41
CA ALA A 171 19.78 32.69 -30.65
C ALA A 171 18.25 32.75 -30.48
N VAL A 172 17.75 32.53 -29.26
CA VAL A 172 16.33 32.66 -28.91
C VAL A 172 16.15 33.87 -28.00
N HIS A 173 15.48 34.91 -28.52
CA HIS A 173 15.13 36.09 -27.75
C HIS A 173 13.81 35.87 -27.00
N LEU A 174 13.88 35.68 -25.69
CA LEU A 174 12.70 35.49 -24.83
C LEU A 174 12.15 36.87 -24.41
N PRO A 175 10.86 37.18 -24.65
CA PRO A 175 10.25 38.40 -24.13
C PRO A 175 10.27 38.40 -22.59
N PRO A 176 10.39 39.57 -21.94
CA PRO A 176 10.36 39.68 -20.49
C PRO A 176 9.03 39.15 -19.93
N PHE A 177 9.10 38.49 -18.77
CA PHE A 177 7.91 37.92 -18.14
C PHE A 177 7.01 39.03 -17.58
N ASP A 178 5.74 39.03 -17.98
CA ASP A 178 4.73 39.83 -17.29
C ASP A 178 4.57 39.36 -15.85
N SER A 179 4.42 40.31 -14.91
CA SER A 179 4.16 39.99 -13.51
C SER A 179 2.82 39.26 -13.36
N TYR A 180 2.85 38.11 -12.67
CA TYR A 180 1.62 37.40 -12.31
C TYR A 180 0.77 38.29 -11.40
N PRO A 181 -0.56 38.31 -11.54
CA PRO A 181 -1.41 39.15 -10.71
C PRO A 181 -1.20 38.85 -9.23
N GLU A 182 -0.88 39.88 -8.45
CA GLU A 182 -0.55 39.76 -7.03
C GLU A 182 -1.67 39.08 -6.23
N GLN A 183 -2.92 39.42 -6.54
CA GLN A 183 -4.13 38.85 -5.94
C GLN A 183 -4.20 37.32 -6.06
N LEU A 184 -3.74 36.77 -7.20
CA LEU A 184 -3.69 35.32 -7.41
C LEU A 184 -2.37 34.73 -6.92
N ARG A 185 -1.28 35.50 -6.90
CA ARG A 185 0.07 35.05 -6.49
C ARG A 185 0.09 34.56 -5.05
N VAL A 186 -0.61 35.28 -4.15
CA VAL A 186 -0.70 34.94 -2.73
C VAL A 186 -1.35 33.56 -2.53
N LEU A 187 -2.32 33.18 -3.37
CA LEU A 187 -2.98 31.87 -3.28
C LEU A 187 -2.01 30.70 -3.47
N PHE A 188 -0.98 30.84 -4.33
CA PHE A 188 0.03 29.78 -4.53
C PHE A 188 0.95 29.57 -3.32
N GLN A 189 0.86 30.41 -2.30
CA GLN A 189 1.54 30.23 -1.01
C GLN A 189 0.67 29.45 0.00
N ASP A 190 -0.64 29.38 -0.25
CA ASP A 190 -1.59 28.66 0.57
C ASP A 190 -1.51 27.15 0.30
N ARG A 191 -1.45 26.36 1.38
CA ARG A 191 -1.28 24.90 1.30
C ARG A 191 -2.54 24.20 0.79
N GLU A 192 -3.72 24.61 1.24
CA GLU A 192 -5.01 24.06 0.81
C GLU A 192 -5.20 24.30 -0.69
N PHE A 193 -4.97 25.55 -1.12
CA PHE A 193 -5.05 25.91 -2.53
C PHE A 193 -4.11 25.07 -3.39
N MET A 194 -2.87 24.87 -2.96
CA MET A 194 -1.88 24.08 -3.70
C MET A 194 -2.20 22.57 -3.74
N GLU A 195 -2.84 22.03 -2.69
CA GLU A 195 -3.30 20.65 -2.67
C GLU A 195 -4.44 20.42 -3.69
N ASN A 196 -5.33 21.42 -3.84
CA ASN A 196 -6.55 21.39 -4.65
C ASN A 196 -6.47 22.22 -5.97
N VAL A 197 -5.29 22.73 -6.35
CA VAL A 197 -5.12 23.71 -7.45
C VAL A 197 -5.70 23.29 -8.80
N ARG A 198 -5.74 21.98 -9.11
CA ARG A 198 -6.36 21.45 -10.34
C ARG A 198 -7.88 21.54 -10.32
N TYR A 199 -8.49 21.33 -9.16
CA TYR A 199 -9.93 21.51 -8.98
C TYR A 199 -10.30 22.97 -9.14
N TYR A 200 -9.57 23.88 -8.48
CA TYR A 200 -9.74 25.31 -8.70
C TYR A 200 -9.59 25.65 -10.20
N ASN A 201 -8.56 25.15 -10.89
CA ASN A 201 -8.40 25.41 -12.31
C ASN A 201 -9.59 24.90 -13.14
N ASN A 202 -10.02 23.65 -12.93
CA ASN A 202 -11.12 23.06 -13.68
C ASN A 202 -12.46 23.75 -13.43
N SER A 203 -12.70 24.24 -12.20
CA SER A 203 -13.93 24.99 -11.84
C SER A 203 -14.04 26.36 -12.55
N PHE A 204 -12.93 26.91 -13.02
CA PHE A 204 -12.87 28.16 -13.79
C PHE A 204 -12.48 27.94 -15.25
N ALA A 205 -12.27 26.70 -15.70
CA ALA A 205 -11.87 26.39 -17.06
C ALA A 205 -13.03 26.55 -18.04
N PHE A 206 -12.71 26.96 -19.27
CA PHE A 206 -13.66 27.09 -20.37
C PHE A 206 -13.67 25.85 -21.28
N ALA A 207 -12.57 25.09 -21.27
CA ALA A 207 -12.42 23.82 -21.97
C ALA A 207 -11.97 22.72 -21.00
N SER A 208 -12.37 21.48 -21.26
CA SER A 208 -11.95 20.31 -20.50
C SER A 208 -10.73 19.65 -21.13
N LEU A 209 -9.85 19.09 -20.29
CA LEU A 209 -8.80 18.17 -20.72
C LEU A 209 -9.29 16.74 -20.53
N ALA A 210 -9.63 16.06 -21.63
CA ALA A 210 -9.99 14.65 -21.63
C ALA A 210 -8.75 13.77 -21.87
N THR A 211 -8.35 13.05 -20.84
CA THR A 211 -7.18 12.17 -20.87
C THR A 211 -7.44 10.93 -20.03
N ASN A 212 -6.95 9.76 -20.48
CA ASN A 212 -6.86 8.61 -19.60
C ASN A 212 -5.62 8.76 -18.72
N THR A 213 -5.79 9.31 -17.53
CA THR A 213 -4.71 9.40 -16.55
C THR A 213 -4.43 8.04 -15.93
N ILE A 214 -3.17 7.58 -15.97
CA ILE A 214 -2.75 6.38 -15.24
C ILE A 214 -2.07 6.80 -13.94
N ASN A 215 -2.33 6.09 -12.86
CA ASN A 215 -1.52 6.21 -11.65
C ASN A 215 -0.35 5.22 -11.73
N PRO A 216 0.92 5.66 -11.62
CA PRO A 216 2.04 4.72 -11.62
C PRO A 216 1.97 3.80 -10.38
N PRO A 217 2.29 2.50 -10.51
CA PRO A 217 2.22 1.55 -9.40
C PRO A 217 3.27 1.88 -8.33
N GLY A 218 2.88 1.93 -7.05
CA GLY A 218 3.80 2.03 -5.90
C GLY A 218 3.70 3.29 -5.03
N ARG A 219 4.49 3.35 -3.94
CA ARG A 219 4.52 4.47 -2.95
C ARG A 219 5.49 5.61 -3.34
N GLY A 220 5.61 5.91 -4.64
CA GLY A 220 6.52 6.96 -5.14
C GLY A 220 5.99 8.38 -5.00
N PRO A 221 6.85 9.41 -5.15
CA PRO A 221 6.40 10.78 -5.42
C PRO A 221 5.38 10.82 -6.56
N TYR A 222 4.31 11.59 -6.37
CA TYR A 222 3.26 11.79 -7.36
C TYR A 222 3.82 12.29 -8.70
N VAL A 223 3.43 11.64 -9.80
CA VAL A 223 3.73 12.04 -11.18
C VAL A 223 2.44 12.04 -11.98
N PHE A 224 2.21 13.09 -12.78
CA PHE A 224 1.10 13.13 -13.73
C PHE A 224 1.45 12.30 -14.97
N LYS A 225 0.74 11.18 -15.19
CA LYS A 225 0.94 10.27 -16.33
C LYS A 225 -0.37 10.11 -17.11
N VAL A 226 -0.27 10.14 -18.43
CA VAL A 226 -1.38 10.00 -19.37
C VAL A 226 -1.11 8.81 -20.30
N GLN A 227 -2.15 8.05 -20.62
CA GLN A 227 -2.17 6.99 -21.62
C GLN A 227 -3.16 7.34 -22.73
N GLY A 228 -2.81 6.96 -23.95
CA GLY A 228 -3.66 7.22 -25.11
C GLY A 228 -3.66 8.69 -25.52
N GLU A 229 -4.69 9.05 -26.28
CA GLU A 229 -4.84 10.38 -26.86
C GLU A 229 -5.38 11.37 -25.82
N ILE A 230 -4.76 12.53 -25.75
CA ILE A 230 -5.31 13.68 -25.01
C ILE A 230 -6.35 14.29 -25.95
N ARG A 231 -7.50 14.77 -25.46
CA ARG A 231 -8.47 15.61 -26.22
C ARG A 231 -8.92 16.82 -25.42
N HIS A 232 -9.23 17.93 -26.09
CA HIS A 232 -9.77 19.13 -25.43
C HIS A 232 -11.21 19.36 -25.90
N TYR A 233 -12.13 19.54 -24.96
CA TYR A 233 -13.54 19.70 -25.30
C TYR A 233 -14.16 20.98 -24.74
N ILE A 234 -15.07 21.57 -25.51
CA ILE A 234 -15.90 22.70 -25.10
C ILE A 234 -17.36 22.25 -25.12
N SER A 235 -18.08 22.58 -24.05
CA SER A 235 -19.51 22.30 -23.92
C SER A 235 -20.35 23.37 -24.62
N ASN A 236 -21.45 22.94 -25.24
CA ASN A 236 -22.51 23.88 -25.64
C ASN A 236 -23.21 24.49 -24.43
N VAL A 237 -23.73 25.70 -24.64
CA VAL A 237 -24.50 26.45 -23.65
C VAL A 237 -25.94 25.99 -23.74
N SER A 238 -26.46 25.33 -22.70
CA SER A 238 -27.90 25.00 -22.59
C SER A 238 -28.44 25.46 -21.24
N THR A 239 -29.60 26.11 -21.25
CA THR A 239 -30.29 26.57 -20.04
C THR A 239 -31.10 25.48 -19.35
N ASN A 240 -31.38 24.37 -20.03
CA ASN A 240 -32.19 23.25 -19.54
C ASN A 240 -31.40 22.15 -18.82
N ILE A 241 -30.07 22.31 -18.70
CA ILE A 241 -29.22 21.36 -17.98
C ILE A 241 -29.49 21.46 -16.47
N SER A 242 -29.77 20.34 -15.82
CA SER A 242 -29.92 20.24 -14.37
C SER A 242 -28.68 20.82 -13.65
N ASN A 243 -28.87 21.42 -12.46
CA ASN A 243 -27.78 22.04 -11.70
C ASN A 243 -26.58 21.08 -11.46
N GLU A 244 -26.83 19.77 -11.42
CA GLU A 244 -25.82 18.72 -11.22
C GLU A 244 -24.93 18.45 -12.45
N ARG A 245 -25.31 18.90 -13.65
CA ARG A 245 -24.58 18.62 -14.92
C ARG A 245 -23.89 19.84 -15.53
N ARG A 246 -23.96 21.02 -14.90
CA ARG A 246 -23.32 22.25 -15.42
C ARG A 246 -21.82 22.28 -15.10
N GLN A 247 -20.98 22.30 -16.14
CA GLN A 247 -19.51 22.32 -16.02
C GLN A 247 -18.88 23.31 -17.03
N TYR A 248 -17.65 23.74 -16.75
CA TYR A 248 -16.84 24.62 -17.61
C TYR A 248 -17.54 25.95 -17.96
N GLY A 249 -17.57 26.32 -19.25
CA GLY A 249 -18.18 27.55 -19.75
C GLY A 249 -19.64 27.76 -19.32
N ASN A 250 -20.39 26.69 -19.03
CA ASN A 250 -21.79 26.78 -18.60
C ASN A 250 -21.97 27.44 -17.23
N LEU A 251 -20.95 27.42 -16.37
CA LEU A 251 -21.01 28.08 -15.06
C LEU A 251 -21.01 29.60 -15.16
N TYR A 252 -20.51 30.16 -16.27
CA TYR A 252 -20.51 31.62 -16.51
C TYR A 252 -21.87 32.16 -16.97
N PHE A 253 -22.83 31.29 -17.28
CA PHE A 253 -24.22 31.67 -17.57
C PHE A 253 -25.10 31.81 -16.33
N LEU A 254 -24.60 31.41 -15.16
CA LEU A 254 -25.31 31.52 -13.89
C LEU A 254 -25.11 32.88 -13.25
N ASP A 255 -25.92 33.19 -12.24
CA ASP A 255 -25.64 34.32 -11.37
C ASP A 255 -24.39 34.03 -10.55
N THR A 256 -23.56 35.07 -10.32
CA THR A 256 -22.23 34.92 -9.74
C THR A 256 -22.27 34.16 -8.40
N GLU A 257 -23.28 34.41 -7.58
CA GLU A 257 -23.45 33.73 -6.30
C GLU A 257 -23.78 32.24 -6.47
N LEU A 258 -24.72 31.90 -7.35
CA LEU A 258 -25.06 30.50 -7.64
C LEU A 258 -23.89 29.76 -8.33
N ALA A 259 -23.17 30.43 -9.22
CA ALA A 259 -21.98 29.90 -9.87
C ALA A 259 -20.88 29.60 -8.84
N ASN A 260 -20.63 30.52 -7.90
CA ASN A 260 -19.65 30.32 -6.84
C ASN A 260 -20.10 29.22 -5.86
N GLN A 261 -21.39 29.11 -5.55
CA GLN A 261 -21.93 27.98 -4.75
C GLN A 261 -21.67 26.63 -5.43
N LEU A 262 -21.94 26.51 -6.72
CA LEU A 262 -21.68 25.26 -7.47
C LEU A 262 -20.17 24.99 -7.62
N ARG A 263 -19.34 26.02 -7.77
CA ARG A 263 -17.87 25.89 -7.79
C ARG A 263 -17.33 25.43 -6.42
N SER A 264 -17.89 25.92 -5.32
CA SER A 264 -17.48 25.58 -3.95
C SER A 264 -17.97 24.21 -3.49
N ALA A 265 -19.15 23.78 -3.96
CA ALA A 265 -19.75 22.49 -3.62
C ALA A 265 -18.95 21.29 -4.17
N GLY A 266 -18.12 21.50 -5.19
CA GLY A 266 -17.30 20.46 -5.83
C GLY A 266 -18.15 19.36 -6.50
N PRO A 267 -17.54 18.45 -7.29
CA PRO A 267 -18.21 17.22 -7.68
C PRO A 267 -18.45 16.36 -6.44
N GLN A 268 -19.63 15.73 -6.35
CA GLN A 268 -20.06 14.91 -5.21
C GLN A 268 -18.92 13.98 -4.74
N ASN A 269 -18.56 14.06 -3.46
CA ASN A 269 -17.61 13.20 -2.71
C ASN A 269 -16.14 13.69 -2.57
N ARG A 270 -15.88 15.01 -2.58
CA ARG A 270 -14.58 15.58 -2.13
C ARG A 270 -14.75 16.86 -1.29
N THR A 271 -13.67 17.24 -0.58
CA THR A 271 -13.56 18.46 0.25
C THR A 271 -14.10 19.70 -0.46
N GLU A 272 -15.04 20.39 0.19
CA GLU A 272 -15.56 21.70 -0.25
C GLU A 272 -14.40 22.66 -0.54
N LEU A 273 -14.43 23.34 -1.69
CA LEU A 273 -13.41 24.35 -2.00
C LEU A 273 -13.64 25.58 -1.11
N ASN A 274 -12.55 26.22 -0.69
CA ASN A 274 -12.64 27.41 0.15
C ASN A 274 -13.39 28.53 -0.60
N ARG A 275 -14.55 28.92 -0.06
CA ARG A 275 -15.44 29.92 -0.65
C ARG A 275 -14.76 31.28 -0.85
N GLU A 276 -13.93 31.71 0.09
CA GLU A 276 -13.18 32.97 -0.03
C GLU A 276 -12.21 32.93 -1.22
N THR A 277 -11.51 31.79 -1.38
CA THR A 277 -10.61 31.56 -2.51
C THR A 277 -11.35 31.54 -3.85
N VAL A 278 -12.51 30.87 -3.90
CA VAL A 278 -13.40 30.87 -5.08
C VAL A 278 -13.86 32.28 -5.41
N ASP A 279 -14.25 33.08 -4.42
CA ASP A 279 -14.70 34.46 -4.62
C ASP A 279 -13.58 35.36 -5.15
N VAL A 280 -12.35 35.24 -4.61
CA VAL A 280 -11.17 35.98 -5.10
C VAL A 280 -10.88 35.66 -6.56
N ILE A 281 -10.85 34.37 -6.93
CA ILE A 281 -10.59 33.94 -8.32
C ILE A 281 -11.73 34.40 -9.23
N SER A 282 -12.98 34.23 -8.81
CA SER A 282 -14.17 34.63 -9.58
C SER A 282 -14.15 36.12 -9.89
N ASN A 283 -13.93 36.97 -8.88
CA ASN A 283 -13.85 38.43 -9.07
C ASN A 283 -12.72 38.83 -10.02
N TYR A 284 -11.57 38.17 -9.93
CA TYR A 284 -10.45 38.41 -10.83
C TYR A 284 -10.81 38.06 -12.28
N MET A 285 -11.34 36.85 -12.51
CA MET A 285 -11.67 36.33 -13.84
C MET A 285 -12.70 37.22 -14.53
N HIS A 286 -13.79 37.61 -13.86
CA HIS A 286 -14.81 38.48 -14.45
C HIS A 286 -14.26 39.86 -14.87
N SER A 287 -13.27 40.37 -14.13
CA SER A 287 -12.73 41.72 -14.35
C SER A 287 -11.62 41.76 -15.40
N HIS A 288 -10.82 40.69 -15.53
CA HIS A 288 -9.58 40.72 -16.31
C HIS A 288 -9.46 39.62 -17.37
N ASN A 289 -10.27 38.57 -17.33
CA ASN A 289 -10.17 37.46 -18.28
C ASN A 289 -11.10 37.69 -19.50
N PRO A 290 -10.56 37.81 -20.72
CA PRO A 290 -11.35 38.09 -21.92
C PRO A 290 -12.39 36.99 -22.25
N PHE A 291 -12.11 35.72 -21.96
CA PHE A 291 -13.06 34.63 -22.17
C PHE A 291 -14.21 34.71 -21.17
N ALA A 292 -13.94 34.99 -19.88
CA ALA A 292 -15.00 35.20 -18.89
C ALA A 292 -15.93 36.38 -19.28
N GLN A 293 -15.34 37.47 -19.78
CA GLN A 293 -16.09 38.63 -20.27
C GLN A 293 -16.94 38.28 -21.51
N ALA A 294 -16.41 37.48 -22.43
CA ALA A 294 -17.14 37.02 -23.62
C ALA A 294 -18.35 36.14 -23.25
N TYR A 295 -18.19 35.19 -22.32
CA TYR A 295 -19.31 34.36 -21.81
C TYR A 295 -20.38 35.21 -21.10
N ARG A 296 -19.99 36.24 -20.35
CA ARG A 296 -20.92 37.17 -19.71
C ARG A 296 -21.69 37.99 -20.74
N PHE A 297 -21.02 38.54 -21.74
CA PHE A 297 -21.68 39.26 -22.84
C PHE A 297 -22.70 38.37 -23.55
N LEU A 298 -22.37 37.09 -23.76
CA LEU A 298 -23.28 36.11 -24.35
C LEU A 298 -24.50 35.83 -23.46
N LYS A 299 -24.33 35.78 -22.13
CA LYS A 299 -25.42 35.68 -21.14
C LYS A 299 -26.36 36.88 -21.22
N ASP A 300 -25.81 38.09 -21.24
CA ASP A 300 -26.60 39.33 -21.25
C ASP A 300 -27.46 39.43 -22.53
N VAL A 301 -26.87 39.11 -23.70
CA VAL A 301 -27.59 39.08 -24.98
C VAL A 301 -28.67 37.99 -24.99
N TYR A 302 -28.40 36.81 -24.44
CA TYR A 302 -29.39 35.73 -24.35
C TYR A 302 -30.61 36.14 -23.51
N GLN A 303 -30.38 36.74 -22.34
CA GLN A 303 -31.46 37.20 -21.46
C GLN A 303 -32.33 38.27 -22.11
N GLU A 304 -31.72 39.25 -22.79
CA GLU A 304 -32.43 40.31 -23.51
C GLU A 304 -33.34 39.73 -24.63
N GLN A 305 -32.87 38.72 -25.35
CA GLN A 305 -33.64 38.11 -26.44
C GLN A 305 -34.75 37.15 -25.96
N GLN A 306 -34.57 36.48 -24.81
CA GLN A 306 -35.67 35.70 -24.20
C GLN A 306 -36.86 36.59 -23.82
N HIS A 307 -36.60 37.80 -23.32
CA HIS A 307 -37.67 38.78 -23.07
C HIS A 307 -38.41 39.21 -24.34
N ASN A 308 -37.76 39.13 -25.50
CA ASN A 308 -38.32 39.48 -26.81
C ASN A 308 -38.99 38.30 -27.54
N ASN A 309 -39.15 37.13 -26.90
CA ASN A 309 -39.87 35.95 -27.41
C ASN A 309 -39.37 35.43 -28.79
N ARG A 310 -38.09 35.62 -29.11
CA ARG A 310 -37.46 35.11 -30.33
C ARG A 310 -36.65 33.85 -30.03
N GLN A 311 -36.95 32.76 -30.74
CA GLN A 311 -36.16 31.53 -30.67
C GLN A 311 -34.92 31.69 -31.56
N LEU A 312 -33.76 31.91 -30.95
CA LEU A 312 -32.50 32.19 -31.66
C LEU A 312 -31.43 31.18 -31.27
N THR A 313 -30.63 30.74 -32.26
CA THR A 313 -29.38 30.02 -32.01
C THR A 313 -28.29 31.07 -31.80
N LEU A 314 -27.78 31.21 -30.57
CA LEU A 314 -26.62 32.06 -30.31
C LEU A 314 -25.33 31.29 -30.59
N GLU A 315 -24.38 31.96 -31.24
CA GLU A 315 -23.08 31.42 -31.61
C GLU A 315 -21.94 32.26 -30.99
N LEU A 316 -21.02 31.62 -30.23
CA LEU A 316 -19.78 32.25 -29.79
C LEU A 316 -18.67 32.03 -30.83
N TYR A 317 -18.15 33.12 -31.39
CA TYR A 317 -17.09 33.08 -32.41
C TYR A 317 -15.74 33.57 -31.88
N ILE A 318 -14.78 32.65 -31.74
CA ILE A 318 -13.39 32.97 -31.40
C ILE A 318 -12.55 33.05 -32.69
N ASN A 319 -12.03 34.23 -33.02
CA ASN A 319 -11.25 34.43 -34.24
C ASN A 319 -9.84 33.84 -34.14
N ASN A 320 -9.56 32.76 -34.88
CA ASN A 320 -8.24 32.12 -34.96
C ASN A 320 -7.39 32.58 -36.17
N ASN A 321 -7.91 33.44 -37.07
CA ASN A 321 -7.25 33.76 -38.35
C ASN A 321 -6.00 34.63 -38.24
N ARG A 322 -5.50 34.95 -37.05
CA ARG A 322 -4.20 35.60 -36.91
C ARG A 322 -3.02 34.65 -37.18
N ALA A 323 -3.22 33.32 -37.25
CA ALA A 323 -2.15 32.35 -37.46
C ALA A 323 -1.50 32.38 -38.86
N ARG A 324 -2.09 33.06 -39.85
CA ARG A 324 -1.53 33.16 -41.23
C ARG A 324 -0.65 34.39 -41.47
N ASP A 325 -0.64 35.37 -40.56
CA ASP A 325 0.21 36.56 -40.69
C ASP A 325 1.54 36.36 -39.94
N ILE A 326 2.61 36.17 -40.70
CA ILE A 326 3.98 35.84 -40.29
C ILE A 326 4.67 36.95 -39.46
N ASN A 327 3.97 38.02 -39.06
CA ASN A 327 4.56 39.18 -38.38
C ASN A 327 3.89 39.51 -37.04
N PHE A 328 4.04 38.65 -36.04
CA PHE A 328 3.69 38.97 -34.64
C PHE A 328 4.83 39.73 -33.91
N ARG A 329 5.18 40.90 -34.43
CA ARG A 329 5.80 41.95 -33.60
C ARG A 329 4.84 43.13 -33.60
N GLN A 330 4.34 43.48 -32.40
CA GLN A 330 3.62 44.71 -32.02
C GLN A 330 2.09 44.60 -31.78
N TYR A 331 1.74 44.62 -30.47
CA TYR A 331 0.54 45.11 -29.77
C TYR A 331 -0.87 44.48 -29.94
N GLY A 332 -1.46 44.18 -28.77
CA GLY A 332 -2.90 44.03 -28.50
C GLY A 332 -3.22 42.93 -27.49
N ALA A 333 -3.62 43.28 -26.25
CA ALA A 333 -4.29 42.31 -25.37
C ALA A 333 -5.62 41.90 -26.02
N VAL A 334 -5.99 40.61 -25.93
CA VAL A 334 -7.24 40.13 -26.55
C VAL A 334 -8.42 40.85 -25.90
N GLN A 335 -9.18 41.63 -26.66
CA GLN A 335 -10.35 42.34 -26.14
C GLN A 335 -11.59 41.45 -26.29
N ALA A 336 -12.56 41.54 -25.35
CA ALA A 336 -13.75 40.69 -25.34
C ALA A 336 -14.59 40.78 -26.63
N ASN A 337 -14.57 41.94 -27.30
CA ASN A 337 -15.22 42.19 -28.59
C ASN A 337 -14.51 41.52 -29.79
N GLU A 338 -13.24 41.11 -29.65
CA GLU A 338 -12.50 40.34 -30.67
C GLU A 338 -12.77 38.83 -30.57
N ILE A 339 -13.26 38.35 -29.42
CA ILE A 339 -13.47 36.93 -29.07
C ILE A 339 -14.94 36.49 -29.22
N ALA A 340 -15.87 37.44 -29.38
CA ALA A 340 -17.29 37.13 -29.47
C ALA A 340 -17.98 38.04 -30.50
N ALA A 341 -18.51 37.43 -31.56
CA ALA A 341 -19.49 38.06 -32.43
C ALA A 341 -20.79 37.23 -32.37
N VAL A 342 -21.88 37.85 -31.90
CA VAL A 342 -23.21 37.23 -31.88
C VAL A 342 -23.85 37.41 -33.24
N PHE A 343 -24.10 36.33 -33.97
CA PHE A 343 -24.82 36.35 -35.24
C PHE A 343 -26.26 35.88 -35.06
N ILE A 344 -27.17 36.53 -35.79
CA ILE A 344 -28.56 36.09 -35.96
C ILE A 344 -28.69 35.67 -37.42
N SER A 345 -28.79 34.37 -37.68
CA SER A 345 -29.03 33.84 -39.03
C SER A 345 -30.44 33.27 -39.10
N GLU A 346 -31.23 33.69 -40.10
CA GLU A 346 -32.57 33.13 -40.37
C GLU A 346 -32.48 31.70 -40.94
N ASP A 347 -31.34 31.30 -41.50
CA ASP A 347 -31.17 30.04 -42.25
C ASP A 347 -30.28 29.00 -41.55
N GLY A 348 -29.69 29.32 -40.40
CA GLY A 348 -28.88 28.39 -39.59
C GLY A 348 -27.62 27.83 -40.28
N ARG A 349 -27.18 28.39 -41.41
CA ARG A 349 -25.94 27.99 -42.10
C ARG A 349 -24.76 28.90 -41.73
N PRO A 350 -23.61 28.34 -41.30
CA PRO A 350 -22.45 29.11 -40.89
C PRO A 350 -21.68 29.72 -42.08
N PRO A 351 -20.93 30.83 -41.89
CA PRO A 351 -19.98 31.34 -42.87
C PRO A 351 -18.82 30.35 -43.11
N LEU A 352 -18.35 30.23 -44.36
CA LEU A 352 -17.45 29.17 -44.85
C LEU A 352 -16.02 29.10 -44.24
N ASP A 353 -15.61 30.03 -43.37
CA ASP A 353 -14.17 30.29 -43.10
C ASP A 353 -13.82 30.45 -41.60
N ARG A 354 -14.25 29.52 -40.71
CA ARG A 354 -14.17 29.71 -39.23
C ARG A 354 -13.99 28.42 -38.41
N CYS A 355 -13.08 28.44 -37.42
CA CYS A 355 -12.53 27.26 -36.71
C CYS A 355 -13.15 26.85 -35.35
N LEU A 356 -14.03 27.62 -34.70
CA LEU A 356 -14.64 27.21 -33.42
C LEU A 356 -16.07 27.75 -33.29
N HIS A 357 -17.00 26.87 -32.89
CA HIS A 357 -18.44 27.14 -32.81
C HIS A 357 -18.97 26.63 -31.46
N VAL A 358 -19.65 27.49 -30.69
CA VAL A 358 -20.42 27.08 -29.50
C VAL A 358 -21.89 27.41 -29.76
N TYR A 359 -22.77 26.40 -29.75
CA TYR A 359 -24.20 26.57 -29.99
C TYR A 359 -24.97 26.79 -28.69
N CYS A 360 -26.02 27.61 -28.75
CA CYS A 360 -27.15 27.53 -27.84
C CYS A 360 -28.27 26.70 -28.51
N ARG A 361 -28.40 25.42 -28.15
CA ARG A 361 -29.48 24.53 -28.61
C ARG A 361 -30.03 23.72 -27.43
N ASP A 362 -31.34 23.46 -27.45
CA ASP A 362 -32.05 22.64 -26.45
C ASP A 362 -31.71 21.12 -26.51
N ASN A 363 -30.76 20.69 -27.36
CA ASN A 363 -30.33 19.30 -27.44
C ASN A 363 -29.10 19.06 -26.53
N ASP A 364 -29.31 18.32 -25.45
CA ASP A 364 -28.45 18.20 -24.25
C ASP A 364 -27.06 17.53 -24.42
N GLN A 365 -26.55 17.24 -25.62
CA GLN A 365 -25.37 16.34 -25.74
C GLN A 365 -24.36 16.63 -26.86
N ILE A 366 -24.22 17.85 -27.38
CA ILE A 366 -23.16 18.13 -28.37
C ILE A 366 -21.93 18.74 -27.67
N ILE A 367 -20.86 17.94 -27.61
CA ILE A 367 -19.52 18.33 -27.16
C ILE A 367 -18.68 18.67 -28.41
N HIS A 368 -18.01 19.82 -28.42
CA HIS A 368 -17.14 20.22 -29.53
C HIS A 368 -15.67 20.00 -29.16
N GLU A 369 -14.90 19.42 -30.08
CA GLU A 369 -13.45 19.26 -29.90
C GLU A 369 -12.74 20.57 -30.26
N LEU A 370 -11.95 21.09 -29.31
CA LEU A 370 -11.08 22.24 -29.51
C LEU A 370 -9.78 21.75 -30.16
N PRO A 371 -9.39 22.25 -31.35
CA PRO A 371 -8.19 21.79 -32.02
C PRO A 371 -6.94 21.95 -31.14
N TYR A 372 -6.12 20.89 -31.07
CA TYR A 372 -4.92 20.82 -30.24
C TYR A 372 -3.94 21.97 -30.38
N LEU A 373 -3.83 22.47 -31.61
CA LEU A 373 -2.91 23.53 -32.01
C LEU A 373 -3.56 24.92 -31.96
N SER A 374 -4.78 25.01 -31.44
CA SER A 374 -5.45 26.29 -31.24
C SER A 374 -4.67 27.12 -30.21
N VAL A 375 -4.38 28.37 -30.59
CA VAL A 375 -3.73 29.39 -29.77
C VAL A 375 -4.43 29.61 -28.42
N ASN A 376 -5.75 29.41 -28.41
CA ASN A 376 -6.61 29.66 -27.25
C ASN A 376 -6.78 28.44 -26.36
N CYS A 377 -6.30 27.25 -26.78
CA CYS A 377 -6.50 25.99 -26.05
C CYS A 377 -5.95 26.06 -24.63
N ASP A 378 -4.71 26.52 -24.44
CA ASP A 378 -4.10 26.59 -23.11
C ASP A 378 -4.82 27.58 -22.19
N ALA A 379 -5.23 28.74 -22.72
CA ALA A 379 -5.90 29.76 -21.92
C ALA A 379 -7.31 29.31 -21.49
N MET A 380 -7.99 28.55 -22.35
CA MET A 380 -9.30 27.98 -22.07
C MET A 380 -9.23 26.79 -21.11
N THR A 381 -8.18 25.96 -21.18
CA THR A 381 -8.00 24.77 -20.32
C THR A 381 -7.31 25.10 -18.99
N TYR A 382 -6.42 26.10 -18.95
CA TYR A 382 -5.61 26.46 -17.78
C TYR A 382 -5.75 27.95 -17.38
N PRO A 383 -6.96 28.43 -17.06
CA PRO A 383 -7.22 29.83 -16.73
C PRO A 383 -6.41 30.34 -15.53
N LEU A 384 -6.04 29.50 -14.55
CA LEU A 384 -5.18 29.92 -13.44
C LEU A 384 -3.72 30.11 -13.86
N LEU A 385 -3.27 29.43 -14.92
CA LEU A 385 -1.96 29.66 -15.52
C LEU A 385 -1.99 30.79 -16.55
N HIS A 386 -3.17 31.13 -17.09
CA HIS A 386 -3.35 32.19 -18.08
C HIS A 386 -4.51 33.13 -17.70
N PRO A 387 -4.43 33.82 -16.55
CA PRO A 387 -5.58 34.51 -15.96
C PRO A 387 -6.05 35.72 -16.77
N ARG A 388 -5.21 36.29 -17.64
CA ARG A 388 -5.58 37.39 -18.55
C ARG A 388 -5.97 36.87 -19.94
N GLY A 389 -6.14 35.55 -20.10
CA GLY A 389 -6.40 34.93 -21.40
C GLY A 389 -5.20 34.95 -22.34
N GLU A 390 -3.98 35.10 -21.80
CA GLU A 390 -2.76 35.11 -22.60
C GLU A 390 -2.58 33.78 -23.35
N PRO A 391 -2.15 33.82 -24.64
CA PRO A 391 -2.02 32.62 -25.45
C PRO A 391 -0.99 31.65 -24.87
N GLY A 392 -1.24 30.38 -25.11
CA GLY A 392 -0.38 29.29 -24.69
C GLY A 392 0.76 28.94 -25.66
N TRP A 393 1.15 27.66 -25.64
CA TRP A 393 2.27 27.14 -26.43
C TRP A 393 2.01 27.26 -27.92
N GLN A 394 2.97 27.90 -28.60
CA GLN A 394 3.09 28.02 -30.05
C GLN A 394 4.56 27.88 -30.44
N SER A 395 4.82 27.62 -31.72
CA SER A 395 6.18 27.61 -32.24
C SER A 395 6.84 29.00 -32.08
N GLY A 396 7.80 29.11 -31.15
CA GLY A 396 8.54 30.35 -30.88
C GLY A 396 8.08 31.17 -29.68
N THR A 397 7.05 30.77 -28.92
CA THR A 397 6.61 31.47 -27.70
C THR A 397 7.25 30.92 -26.42
N ALA A 398 7.40 31.80 -25.41
CA ALA A 398 7.98 31.50 -24.11
C ALA A 398 6.88 31.34 -23.05
N HIS A 399 6.99 30.32 -22.19
CA HIS A 399 6.04 30.08 -21.09
C HIS A 399 6.63 30.34 -19.70
N GLN A 400 5.74 30.77 -18.82
CA GLN A 400 6.03 31.03 -17.42
C GLN A 400 6.28 29.74 -16.64
N ARG A 401 7.30 29.79 -15.78
CA ARG A 401 7.53 28.75 -14.75
C ARG A 401 6.62 29.02 -13.56
N ARG A 402 5.42 28.47 -13.57
CA ARG A 402 4.54 28.43 -12.38
C ARG A 402 4.60 27.02 -11.79
N ARG A 403 4.42 26.86 -10.49
CA ARG A 403 4.88 25.67 -9.73
C ARG A 403 3.68 24.83 -9.25
N GLY A 404 3.82 23.50 -9.16
CA GLY A 404 2.83 22.61 -8.52
C GLY A 404 2.15 21.58 -9.44
N LYS A 405 1.11 20.90 -8.92
CA LYS A 405 0.41 19.79 -9.61
C LYS A 405 -0.20 20.22 -10.95
N LEU A 406 -0.75 21.43 -11.03
CA LEU A 406 -1.34 21.98 -12.26
C LEU A 406 -0.29 22.16 -13.36
N THR A 407 0.91 22.64 -13.00
CA THR A 407 2.01 22.81 -13.95
C THR A 407 2.49 21.48 -14.52
N GLN A 408 2.53 20.41 -13.72
CA GLN A 408 2.89 19.08 -14.26
C GLN A 408 1.93 18.65 -15.38
N GLN A 409 0.63 18.89 -15.19
CA GLN A 409 -0.39 18.60 -16.18
C GLN A 409 -0.21 19.48 -17.43
N TYR A 410 0.07 20.76 -17.24
CA TYR A 410 0.40 21.69 -18.33
C TYR A 410 1.64 21.26 -19.13
N ILE A 411 2.72 20.83 -18.46
CA ILE A 411 3.96 20.40 -19.13
C ILE A 411 3.72 19.16 -19.99
N VAL A 412 2.91 18.21 -19.51
CA VAL A 412 2.56 17.01 -20.29
C VAL A 412 1.72 17.39 -21.51
N ASP A 413 0.70 18.23 -21.35
CA ASP A 413 -0.13 18.70 -22.47
C ASP A 413 0.72 19.50 -23.49
N ALA A 414 1.61 20.38 -23.02
CA ALA A 414 2.54 21.12 -23.88
C ALA A 414 3.53 20.19 -24.62
N TYR A 415 4.04 19.15 -23.96
CA TYR A 415 4.91 18.15 -24.61
C TYR A 415 4.18 17.39 -25.72
N VAL A 416 2.92 17.00 -25.47
CA VAL A 416 2.09 16.33 -26.48
C VAL A 416 1.82 17.25 -27.67
N LYS A 417 1.59 18.55 -27.45
CA LYS A 417 1.47 19.54 -28.52
C LYS A 417 2.74 19.67 -29.37
N ILE A 418 3.91 19.66 -28.73
CA ILE A 418 5.20 19.66 -29.44
C ILE A 418 5.32 18.41 -30.32
N GLU A 419 5.08 17.22 -29.75
CA GLU A 419 5.18 15.96 -30.49
C GLU A 419 4.16 15.89 -31.63
N GLN A 420 2.92 16.33 -31.41
CA GLN A 420 1.89 16.39 -32.44
C GLN A 420 2.26 17.38 -33.55
N SER A 421 2.81 18.54 -33.22
CA SER A 421 3.31 19.50 -34.23
C SER A 421 4.43 18.89 -35.07
N ARG A 422 5.34 18.12 -34.46
CA ARG A 422 6.39 17.38 -35.17
C ARG A 422 5.81 16.29 -36.08
N LEU A 423 4.81 15.55 -35.60
CA LEU A 423 4.11 14.53 -36.37
C LEU A 423 3.37 15.14 -37.56
N GLN A 424 2.64 16.24 -37.36
CA GLN A 424 1.98 16.97 -38.44
C GLN A 424 2.99 17.44 -39.49
N PHE A 425 4.13 18.00 -39.07
CA PHE A 425 5.19 18.37 -40.00
C PHE A 425 5.70 17.16 -40.80
N ILE A 426 5.89 16.00 -40.15
CA ILE A 426 6.30 14.75 -40.83
C ILE A 426 5.23 14.28 -41.82
N THR A 427 3.96 14.35 -41.44
CA THR A 427 2.80 14.00 -42.28
C THR A 427 2.71 14.91 -43.51
N GLU A 428 2.86 16.21 -43.36
CA GLU A 428 2.78 17.19 -44.44
C GLU A 428 4.03 17.21 -45.35
N ASN A 429 5.17 16.72 -44.85
CA ASN A 429 6.46 16.74 -45.57
C ASN A 429 6.97 15.34 -45.95
N GLN A 430 6.11 14.33 -46.01
CA GLN A 430 6.45 12.96 -46.42
C GLN A 430 7.31 12.88 -47.71
N PRO A 431 7.07 13.66 -48.78
CA PRO A 431 7.89 13.59 -50.00
C PRO A 431 9.34 14.02 -49.81
N ARG A 432 9.64 14.83 -48.78
CA ARG A 432 11.00 15.30 -48.47
C ARG A 432 11.77 14.31 -47.59
N ILE A 433 11.06 13.39 -46.96
CA ILE A 433 11.60 12.32 -46.13
C ILE A 433 11.81 11.14 -47.07
N ARG A 434 13.05 10.70 -47.32
CA ARG A 434 13.41 9.68 -48.33
C ARG A 434 12.51 8.42 -48.26
N GLN A 435 11.39 8.42 -49.00
CA GLN A 435 10.43 7.31 -49.08
C GLN A 435 10.86 6.24 -50.09
N GLU A 436 11.78 6.57 -51.00
CA GLU A 436 12.23 5.72 -52.11
C GLU A 436 12.89 4.38 -51.67
N ILE A 437 13.28 4.24 -50.40
CA ILE A 437 13.91 3.01 -49.86
C ILE A 437 12.85 1.96 -49.45
N PHE A 438 11.54 2.27 -49.52
CA PHE A 438 10.49 1.46 -48.89
C PHE A 438 9.50 0.79 -49.85
N GLN A 439 9.89 0.60 -51.12
CA GLN A 439 9.06 -0.08 -52.12
C GLN A 439 8.56 -1.45 -51.62
N GLY A 440 9.44 -2.27 -51.01
CA GLY A 440 9.05 -3.60 -50.51
C GLY A 440 8.07 -3.62 -49.32
N LEU A 441 7.94 -2.53 -48.55
CA LEU A 441 6.93 -2.43 -47.48
C LEU A 441 5.57 -1.99 -48.05
N ILE A 442 5.59 -1.12 -49.06
CA ILE A 442 4.40 -0.72 -49.83
C ILE A 442 3.86 -1.95 -50.58
N ASP A 443 4.73 -2.72 -51.23
CA ASP A 443 4.36 -3.96 -51.92
C ASP A 443 3.75 -5.01 -50.96
N TYR A 444 4.24 -5.09 -49.72
CA TYR A 444 3.69 -5.97 -48.68
C TYR A 444 2.31 -5.51 -48.17
N LEU A 445 2.09 -4.20 -48.06
CA LEU A 445 0.80 -3.63 -47.66
C LEU A 445 -0.25 -3.76 -48.77
N ASP A 446 0.15 -3.58 -50.03
CA ASP A 446 -0.70 -3.81 -51.20
C ASP A 446 -1.09 -5.29 -51.34
N SER A 447 -0.21 -6.24 -50.93
CA SER A 447 -0.56 -7.67 -50.89
C SER A 447 -1.64 -8.03 -49.86
N ARG A 448 -1.81 -7.20 -48.81
CA ARG A 448 -2.86 -7.34 -47.78
C ARG A 448 -4.18 -6.63 -48.12
N GLN A 449 -4.25 -5.84 -49.20
CA GLN A 449 -5.52 -5.28 -49.68
C GLN A 449 -6.50 -6.34 -50.22
N LEU A 450 -6.05 -7.61 -50.34
CA LEU A 450 -6.91 -8.74 -50.72
C LEU A 450 -7.76 -9.29 -49.55
N ASP A 451 -7.53 -8.83 -48.31
CA ASP A 451 -8.37 -9.20 -47.16
C ASP A 451 -9.59 -8.26 -47.06
N VAL A 452 -10.79 -8.83 -47.20
CA VAL A 452 -12.10 -8.15 -47.27
C VAL A 452 -12.44 -7.30 -46.03
N HIS A 453 -11.66 -7.39 -44.95
CA HIS A 453 -11.87 -6.67 -43.70
C HIS A 453 -10.77 -5.66 -43.33
N TYR A 454 -9.79 -5.40 -44.19
CA TYR A 454 -8.71 -4.44 -43.88
C TYR A 454 -8.93 -3.09 -44.58
N GLN A 455 -9.37 -2.08 -43.83
CA GLN A 455 -9.30 -0.68 -44.27
C GLN A 455 -8.05 -0.02 -43.68
N PRO A 456 -6.93 0.10 -44.41
CA PRO A 456 -5.81 0.87 -43.93
C PRO A 456 -6.18 2.36 -43.89
N GLY A 457 -5.91 3.01 -42.76
CA GLY A 457 -5.83 4.48 -42.71
C GLY A 457 -4.61 4.98 -43.49
N ASN A 458 -4.44 6.30 -43.58
CA ASN A 458 -3.25 6.89 -44.21
C ASN A 458 -1.97 6.47 -43.46
N ILE A 459 -1.03 5.85 -44.16
CA ILE A 459 0.22 5.33 -43.58
C ILE A 459 1.32 6.39 -43.70
N PHE A 460 1.88 6.81 -42.57
CA PHE A 460 3.00 7.77 -42.49
C PHE A 460 4.26 7.10 -41.96
N ILE A 461 5.40 7.31 -42.64
CA ILE A 461 6.68 6.73 -42.21
C ILE A 461 7.39 7.72 -41.28
N LEU A 462 7.62 7.31 -40.03
CA LEU A 462 8.42 8.08 -39.08
C LEU A 462 9.93 7.87 -39.35
N PRO A 463 10.77 8.92 -39.27
CA PRO A 463 12.22 8.78 -39.39
C PRO A 463 12.84 8.18 -38.11
N SER A 464 14.05 7.60 -38.19
CA SER A 464 14.79 7.09 -37.01
C SER A 464 15.20 8.19 -36.02
N THR A 465 15.19 9.46 -36.45
CA THR A 465 15.41 10.63 -35.59
C THR A 465 14.20 10.98 -34.72
N PHE A 466 13.03 10.38 -34.97
CA PHE A 466 11.88 10.48 -34.09
C PHE A 466 12.02 9.49 -32.93
N ILE A 467 12.41 10.02 -31.76
CA ILE A 467 12.67 9.23 -30.54
C ILE A 467 11.43 8.43 -30.16
N GLY A 468 11.59 7.15 -29.85
CA GLY A 468 10.47 6.25 -29.51
C GLY A 468 9.76 5.62 -30.72
N SER A 469 10.14 5.97 -31.95
CA SER A 469 9.63 5.24 -33.12
C SER A 469 10.23 3.84 -33.21
N PRO A 470 9.56 2.86 -33.86
CA PRO A 470 10.12 1.53 -34.09
C PRO A 470 11.49 1.56 -34.79
N ARG A 471 11.73 2.55 -35.64
CA ARG A 471 13.02 2.74 -36.33
C ARG A 471 14.10 3.28 -35.41
N ALA A 472 13.78 4.19 -34.49
CA ALA A 472 14.71 4.65 -33.47
C ALA A 472 15.12 3.49 -32.55
N PHE A 473 14.17 2.67 -32.11
CA PHE A 473 14.46 1.47 -31.32
C PHE A 473 15.33 0.46 -32.08
N ARG A 474 15.01 0.20 -33.35
CA ARG A 474 15.82 -0.70 -34.19
C ARG A 474 17.24 -0.16 -34.40
N GLN A 475 17.41 1.14 -34.63
CA GLN A 475 18.74 1.74 -34.77
C GLN A 475 19.55 1.58 -33.48
N ASN A 476 18.98 1.98 -32.33
CA ASN A 476 19.66 1.85 -31.04
C ASN A 476 20.03 0.39 -30.72
N TYR A 477 19.16 -0.56 -31.07
CA TYR A 477 19.46 -1.99 -30.93
C TYR A 477 20.64 -2.41 -31.81
N LEU A 478 20.65 -2.02 -33.09
CA LEU A 478 21.75 -2.34 -34.00
C LEU A 478 23.07 -1.71 -33.54
N ASP A 479 23.04 -0.47 -33.05
CA ASP A 479 24.22 0.22 -32.51
C ASP A 479 24.77 -0.55 -31.29
N ALA A 480 23.90 -0.94 -30.35
CA ALA A 480 24.30 -1.75 -29.19
C ALA A 480 24.85 -3.13 -29.60
N MET A 481 24.20 -3.82 -30.53
CA MET A 481 24.67 -5.12 -31.04
C MET A 481 26.00 -5.00 -31.80
N SER A 482 26.26 -3.87 -32.47
CA SER A 482 27.54 -3.62 -33.13
C SER A 482 28.69 -3.49 -32.12
N ILE A 483 28.45 -2.84 -30.98
CA ILE A 483 29.40 -2.76 -29.87
C ILE A 483 29.67 -4.14 -29.30
N VAL A 484 28.62 -4.94 -29.05
CA VAL A 484 28.76 -6.33 -28.59
C VAL A 484 29.52 -7.19 -29.58
N THR A 485 29.27 -7.02 -30.88
CA THR A 485 29.97 -7.76 -31.94
C THR A 485 31.46 -7.42 -31.99
N LYS A 486 31.81 -6.14 -31.78
CA LYS A 486 33.20 -5.66 -31.83
C LYS A 486 33.99 -5.94 -30.54
N HIS A 487 33.38 -5.76 -29.38
CA HIS A 487 34.05 -5.78 -28.07
C HIS A 487 33.67 -6.98 -27.20
N GLY A 488 32.78 -7.85 -27.67
CA GLY A 488 32.26 -9.00 -26.93
C GLY A 488 31.17 -8.60 -25.92
N LYS A 489 30.93 -9.47 -24.94
CA LYS A 489 29.99 -9.19 -23.84
C LYS A 489 30.48 -8.02 -22.96
N PRO A 490 29.56 -7.25 -22.35
CA PRO A 490 29.93 -6.20 -21.38
C PRO A 490 30.61 -6.79 -20.15
N ASP A 491 31.47 -5.99 -19.51
CA ASP A 491 32.23 -6.40 -18.33
C ASP A 491 31.49 -6.01 -17.03
N ILE A 492 30.86 -4.83 -17.01
CA ILE A 492 30.14 -4.30 -15.84
C ILE A 492 28.69 -3.92 -16.20
N PHE A 493 27.75 -4.33 -15.35
CA PHE A 493 26.41 -3.76 -15.29
C PHE A 493 26.29 -2.82 -14.08
N LEU A 494 25.98 -1.55 -14.33
CA LEU A 494 25.86 -0.50 -13.33
C LEU A 494 24.46 0.09 -13.33
N THR A 495 23.92 0.30 -12.12
CA THR A 495 22.67 1.01 -11.93
C THR A 495 22.86 2.29 -11.11
N PHE A 496 22.18 3.37 -11.51
CA PHE A 496 22.26 4.67 -10.84
C PHE A 496 20.86 5.25 -10.58
N THR A 497 20.52 5.46 -9.30
CA THR A 497 19.19 5.92 -8.88
C THR A 497 19.22 7.36 -8.36
N CYS A 498 18.28 8.19 -8.80
CA CYS A 498 18.10 9.53 -8.27
C CYS A 498 17.74 9.52 -6.77
N ASN A 499 18.38 10.37 -5.96
CA ASN A 499 18.01 10.58 -4.57
C ASN A 499 17.31 11.95 -4.38
N PRO A 500 16.02 11.98 -4.01
CA PRO A 500 15.28 13.23 -3.79
C PRO A 500 15.76 14.03 -2.58
N VAL A 501 16.61 13.45 -1.74
CA VAL A 501 17.20 14.05 -0.53
C VAL A 501 18.47 14.85 -0.84
N TRP A 502 18.95 14.84 -2.08
CA TRP A 502 20.15 15.60 -2.45
C TRP A 502 20.02 17.10 -2.09
N PRO A 503 21.06 17.71 -1.47
CA PRO A 503 21.03 19.11 -1.05
C PRO A 503 20.69 20.08 -2.19
N GLU A 504 21.15 19.79 -3.40
CA GLU A 504 20.82 20.58 -4.58
C GLU A 504 19.31 20.66 -4.77
N ILE A 505 18.59 19.56 -4.60
CA ILE A 505 17.13 19.52 -4.71
C ILE A 505 16.51 20.22 -3.50
N ARG A 506 16.83 19.76 -2.28
CA ARG A 506 16.18 20.25 -1.05
C ARG A 506 16.34 21.74 -0.80
N ASN A 507 17.55 22.29 -1.02
CA ASN A 507 17.84 23.70 -0.76
C ASN A 507 17.15 24.63 -1.78
N ASN A 508 16.63 24.09 -2.88
CA ASN A 508 15.93 24.83 -3.93
C ASN A 508 14.41 24.55 -3.96
N LEU A 509 13.86 23.93 -2.90
CA LEU A 509 12.43 23.79 -2.66
C LEU A 509 11.95 24.87 -1.68
N ASP A 510 10.76 25.43 -1.91
CA ASP A 510 10.13 26.35 -0.97
C ASP A 510 9.60 25.59 0.28
N THR A 511 9.30 26.29 1.39
CA THR A 511 8.93 25.71 2.71
C THR A 511 7.80 24.67 2.67
N ASN A 512 6.89 24.75 1.69
CA ASN A 512 5.75 23.85 1.50
C ASN A 512 5.87 22.96 0.24
N GLN A 513 7.06 22.83 -0.35
CA GLN A 513 7.28 22.03 -1.57
C GLN A 513 7.98 20.70 -1.29
N HIS A 514 7.54 19.67 -2.00
CA HIS A 514 8.22 18.39 -2.10
C HIS A 514 8.97 18.26 -3.43
N SER A 515 9.92 17.34 -3.50
CA SER A 515 10.68 17.06 -4.73
C SER A 515 9.77 16.67 -5.91
N SER A 516 8.63 16.03 -5.62
CA SER A 516 7.59 15.72 -6.61
C SER A 516 7.01 16.98 -7.26
N ASN A 517 6.95 18.12 -6.57
CA ASN A 517 6.43 19.36 -7.13
C ASN A 517 7.40 20.03 -8.13
N ARG A 518 8.66 19.58 -8.17
CA ARG A 518 9.74 20.11 -9.02
C ARG A 518 10.44 19.01 -9.82
N PRO A 519 9.71 18.27 -10.68
CA PRO A 519 10.29 17.19 -11.49
C PRO A 519 11.33 17.72 -12.50
N ASP A 520 11.21 18.99 -12.90
CA ASP A 520 12.20 19.72 -13.69
C ASP A 520 13.57 19.72 -13.01
N PHE A 521 13.57 20.00 -11.70
CA PHE A 521 14.79 20.11 -10.91
C PHE A 521 15.37 18.74 -10.57
N VAL A 522 14.52 17.78 -10.20
CA VAL A 522 14.91 16.38 -9.97
C VAL A 522 15.61 15.80 -11.19
N SER A 523 15.01 15.95 -12.38
CA SER A 523 15.57 15.43 -13.64
C SER A 523 16.87 16.12 -14.04
N ARG A 524 16.97 17.45 -13.80
CA ARG A 524 18.15 18.26 -14.11
C ARG A 524 19.34 17.92 -13.22
N VAL A 525 19.12 17.76 -11.91
CA VAL A 525 20.15 17.33 -10.94
C VAL A 525 20.59 15.91 -11.24
N PHE A 526 19.65 14.99 -11.49
CA PHE A 526 19.96 13.61 -11.88
C PHE A 526 20.84 13.56 -13.13
N LYS A 527 20.45 14.27 -14.21
CA LYS A 527 21.22 14.31 -15.46
C LYS A 527 22.64 14.85 -15.25
N SER A 528 22.78 15.89 -14.43
CA SER A 528 24.09 16.49 -14.15
C SER A 528 24.99 15.52 -13.35
N LYS A 529 24.45 14.87 -12.33
CA LYS A 529 25.20 13.87 -11.54
C LYS A 529 25.49 12.59 -12.35
N LEU A 530 24.61 12.17 -13.24
CA LEU A 530 24.86 11.05 -14.15
C LEU A 530 25.97 11.39 -15.15
N LYS A 531 26.01 12.62 -15.66
CA LYS A 531 27.09 13.07 -16.54
C LYS A 531 28.44 13.03 -15.82
N GLU A 532 28.50 13.51 -14.58
CA GLU A 532 29.72 13.42 -13.76
C GLU A 532 30.19 11.97 -13.58
N LEU A 533 29.26 11.06 -13.27
CA LEU A 533 29.56 9.64 -13.16
C LEU A 533 30.13 9.06 -14.46
N ILE A 534 29.57 9.45 -15.61
CA ILE A 534 30.11 9.01 -16.91
C ILE A 534 31.52 9.56 -17.10
N GLU A 535 31.81 10.80 -16.67
CA GLU A 535 33.17 11.35 -16.73
C GLU A 535 34.14 10.63 -15.77
N ASP A 536 33.69 10.21 -14.58
CA ASP A 536 34.47 9.35 -13.67
C ASP A 536 34.85 8.01 -14.33
N ILE A 537 33.92 7.40 -15.06
CA ILE A 537 34.10 6.10 -15.71
C ILE A 537 34.97 6.24 -16.98
N ASP A 538 34.60 7.17 -17.87
CA ASP A 538 35.16 7.29 -19.22
C ASP A 538 36.50 8.05 -19.24
N LYS A 539 36.61 9.15 -18.47
CA LYS A 539 37.78 10.04 -18.53
C LYS A 539 38.73 9.85 -17.35
N ARG A 540 38.21 9.58 -16.16
CA ARG A 540 39.02 9.40 -14.94
C ARG A 540 39.37 7.95 -14.68
N HIS A 541 38.85 7.02 -15.49
CA HIS A 541 39.14 5.59 -15.47
C HIS A 541 38.99 4.97 -14.07
N VAL A 542 38.00 5.43 -13.29
CA VAL A 542 37.78 4.98 -11.90
C VAL A 542 37.52 3.47 -11.82
N MET A 543 36.97 2.88 -12.88
CA MET A 543 36.69 1.44 -12.98
C MET A 543 37.63 0.71 -13.94
N GLY A 544 38.72 1.35 -14.36
CA GLY A 544 39.58 0.93 -15.47
C GLY A 544 39.32 1.69 -16.77
N ILE A 545 40.08 1.39 -17.82
CA ILE A 545 39.95 2.06 -19.12
C ILE A 545 38.66 1.58 -19.82
N CYS A 546 37.68 2.49 -19.94
CA CYS A 546 36.41 2.23 -20.62
C CYS A 546 36.56 2.39 -22.14
N VAL A 547 36.31 1.32 -22.90
CA VAL A 547 36.37 1.34 -24.38
C VAL A 547 35.02 1.62 -25.04
N ALA A 548 33.94 1.28 -24.35
CA ALA A 548 32.58 1.54 -24.79
C ALA A 548 31.63 1.50 -23.59
N TYR A 549 30.53 2.24 -23.67
CA TYR A 549 29.42 2.13 -22.74
C TYR A 549 28.08 2.39 -23.46
N VAL A 550 27.01 1.77 -22.98
CA VAL A 550 25.64 2.09 -23.37
C VAL A 550 24.78 2.23 -22.14
N TYR A 551 23.83 3.16 -22.13
CA TYR A 551 22.90 3.31 -21.01
C TYR A 551 21.50 3.70 -21.46
N VAL A 552 20.52 3.31 -20.66
CA VAL A 552 19.13 3.72 -20.78
C VAL A 552 18.69 4.38 -19.49
N ILE A 553 17.83 5.40 -19.59
CA ILE A 553 17.23 6.04 -18.43
C ILE A 553 15.75 5.66 -18.40
N GLU A 554 15.34 5.08 -17.29
CA GLU A 554 13.98 4.68 -17.02
C GLU A 554 13.47 5.42 -15.77
N PHE A 555 12.16 5.60 -15.69
CA PHE A 555 11.52 6.09 -14.48
C PHE A 555 10.93 4.88 -13.77
N GLN A 556 11.58 4.43 -12.69
CA GLN A 556 11.15 3.26 -11.92
C GLN A 556 9.76 3.48 -11.28
N LYS A 557 9.16 2.41 -10.70
CA LYS A 557 7.89 2.32 -9.93
C LYS A 557 7.67 3.42 -8.84
N ARG A 558 8.56 4.40 -8.72
CA ARG A 558 8.49 5.52 -7.79
C ARG A 558 8.54 6.90 -8.47
N GLY A 559 8.55 7.00 -9.80
CA GLY A 559 8.56 8.28 -10.51
C GLY A 559 9.89 9.04 -10.48
N LEU A 560 10.97 8.42 -10.01
CA LEU A 560 12.32 8.99 -10.00
C LEU A 560 13.16 8.43 -11.16
N PRO A 561 14.04 9.24 -11.78
CA PRO A 561 14.95 8.76 -12.81
C PRO A 561 15.92 7.69 -12.27
N HIS A 562 16.15 6.67 -13.08
CA HIS A 562 17.07 5.57 -12.85
C HIS A 562 17.80 5.24 -14.15
N ALA A 563 19.11 5.01 -14.09
CA ALA A 563 19.89 4.62 -15.26
C ALA A 563 20.38 3.18 -15.13
N HIS A 564 20.24 2.40 -16.21
CA HIS A 564 20.90 1.11 -16.42
C HIS A 564 22.03 1.31 -17.41
N MET A 565 23.25 0.89 -17.08
CA MET A 565 24.45 1.13 -17.88
C MET A 565 25.26 -0.17 -18.03
N LEU A 566 25.72 -0.42 -19.25
CA LEU A 566 26.65 -1.49 -19.60
C LEU A 566 27.99 -0.86 -19.99
N ILE A 567 29.08 -1.41 -19.48
CA ILE A 567 30.44 -0.87 -19.66
C ILE A 567 31.38 -1.99 -20.13
N TRP A 568 32.23 -1.67 -21.10
CA TRP A 568 33.30 -2.54 -21.61
C TRP A 568 34.66 -1.95 -21.24
N LEU A 569 35.54 -2.78 -20.70
CA LEU A 569 36.88 -2.40 -20.25
C LEU A 569 37.96 -2.90 -21.23
N GLU A 570 39.08 -2.18 -21.29
CA GLU A 570 40.22 -2.53 -22.12
C GLU A 570 41.05 -3.67 -21.51
N GLY A 571 41.45 -4.64 -22.34
CA GLY A 571 42.58 -5.55 -22.10
C GLY A 571 42.77 -6.03 -20.66
N SER A 572 43.78 -5.47 -19.97
CA SER A 572 44.20 -5.85 -18.62
C SER A 572 43.24 -5.44 -17.50
N ASP A 573 42.31 -4.52 -17.77
CA ASP A 573 41.33 -4.05 -16.79
C ASP A 573 40.05 -4.88 -16.80
N LYS A 574 39.94 -5.86 -17.70
CA LYS A 574 38.82 -6.81 -17.71
C LYS A 574 38.75 -7.62 -16.41
N ILE A 575 37.53 -7.87 -15.96
CA ILE A 575 37.24 -8.62 -14.73
C ILE A 575 37.31 -10.13 -15.04
N LEU A 576 38.49 -10.72 -14.89
CA LEU A 576 38.75 -12.12 -15.26
C LEU A 576 38.81 -13.10 -14.07
N ASP A 577 39.01 -12.60 -12.85
CA ASP A 577 39.15 -13.41 -11.63
C ASP A 577 38.36 -12.81 -10.45
N SER A 578 38.29 -13.54 -9.33
CA SER A 578 37.60 -13.09 -8.12
C SER A 578 38.32 -11.91 -7.44
N ALA A 579 39.65 -11.84 -7.56
CA ALA A 579 40.43 -10.73 -7.02
C ALA A 579 40.12 -9.40 -7.73
N ALA A 580 39.86 -9.42 -9.04
CA ALA A 580 39.42 -8.27 -9.81
C ALA A 580 38.02 -7.79 -9.38
N ILE A 581 37.13 -8.72 -9.02
CA ILE A 581 35.82 -8.39 -8.45
C ILE A 581 35.99 -7.68 -7.11
N ASP A 582 36.80 -8.23 -6.21
CA ASP A 582 37.02 -7.69 -4.86
C ASP A 582 37.75 -6.32 -4.88
N ARG A 583 38.46 -6.00 -5.97
CA ARG A 583 39.04 -4.66 -6.20
C ARG A 583 37.98 -3.61 -6.56
N LEU A 584 36.92 -4.00 -7.25
CA LEU A 584 35.89 -3.09 -7.75
C LEU A 584 34.65 -3.03 -6.86
N ILE A 585 34.31 -4.13 -6.16
CA ILE A 585 33.07 -4.29 -5.41
C ILE A 585 33.39 -4.83 -4.02
N SER A 586 32.88 -4.15 -2.99
CA SER A 586 32.92 -4.63 -1.61
C SER A 586 31.50 -4.83 -1.07
N ALA A 587 31.24 -5.99 -0.45
CA ALA A 587 30.02 -6.28 0.30
C ALA A 587 30.25 -6.24 1.82
N GLU A 588 31.30 -5.52 2.26
CA GLU A 588 31.67 -5.32 3.65
C GLU A 588 31.37 -3.88 4.12
N PHE A 589 31.23 -3.67 5.42
CA PHE A 589 31.09 -2.32 5.96
C PHE A 589 32.40 -1.55 5.82
N PRO A 590 32.37 -0.31 5.32
CA PRO A 590 33.51 0.59 5.41
C PRO A 590 33.92 0.78 6.87
N ASP A 591 35.21 0.91 7.13
CA ASP A 591 35.70 1.18 8.48
C ASP A 591 35.20 2.58 8.95
N PRO A 592 34.53 2.64 10.12
CA PRO A 592 33.91 3.87 10.62
C PRO A 592 34.93 4.95 11.02
N ILE A 593 36.19 4.59 11.28
CA ILE A 593 37.25 5.52 11.66
C ILE A 593 37.90 6.10 10.41
N THR A 594 38.26 5.24 9.45
CA THR A 594 38.97 5.68 8.23
C THR A 594 38.02 6.26 7.18
N HIS A 595 36.77 5.79 7.11
CA HIS A 595 35.80 6.21 6.10
C HIS A 595 34.40 6.51 6.71
N PRO A 596 34.28 7.45 7.66
CA PRO A 596 33.05 7.70 8.42
C PRO A 596 31.85 8.08 7.53
N ASN A 597 32.07 8.94 6.53
CA ASN A 597 31.02 9.36 5.59
C ASN A 597 30.49 8.20 4.75
N LEU A 598 31.39 7.31 4.30
CA LEU A 598 31.01 6.15 3.50
C LEU A 598 30.29 5.11 4.36
N HIS A 599 30.74 4.91 5.60
CA HIS A 599 30.10 4.03 6.59
C HIS A 599 28.63 4.43 6.82
N GLU A 600 28.37 5.70 7.10
CA GLU A 600 27.00 6.20 7.31
C GLU A 600 26.13 6.08 6.05
N LEU A 601 26.69 6.36 4.86
CA LEU A 601 25.94 6.20 3.60
C LEU A 601 25.56 4.75 3.32
N VAL A 602 26.47 3.80 3.56
CA VAL A 602 26.19 2.36 3.41
C VAL A 602 25.11 1.95 4.41
N LYS A 603 25.21 2.39 5.67
CA LYS A 603 24.24 2.12 6.72
C LYS A 603 22.82 2.60 6.37
N VAL A 604 22.69 3.80 5.80
CA VAL A 604 21.37 4.38 5.49
C VAL A 604 20.76 3.81 4.21
N HIS A 605 21.58 3.45 3.21
CA HIS A 605 21.07 3.23 1.84
C HIS A 605 21.37 1.87 1.21
N MET A 606 22.35 1.12 1.71
CA MET A 606 22.79 -0.16 1.13
C MET A 606 22.42 -1.36 2.01
N LEU A 607 21.68 -1.15 3.10
CA LEU A 607 21.21 -2.21 3.96
C LEU A 607 19.81 -2.69 3.58
N HIS A 608 19.67 -4.01 3.57
CA HIS A 608 18.36 -4.63 3.51
C HIS A 608 17.65 -4.41 4.85
N GLY A 609 16.61 -3.56 4.86
CA GLY A 609 15.80 -3.36 6.06
C GLY A 609 15.05 -4.63 6.46
N PRO A 610 14.35 -4.64 7.61
CA PRO A 610 13.59 -5.80 8.05
C PRO A 610 12.64 -6.26 6.95
N CYS A 611 12.69 -7.56 6.64
CA CYS A 611 11.81 -8.15 5.67
C CYS A 611 10.38 -7.97 6.17
N THR A 612 9.52 -7.40 5.33
CA THR A 612 8.07 -7.35 5.59
C THR A 612 7.35 -7.89 4.35
N ALA A 613 6.14 -8.42 4.53
CA ALA A 613 5.29 -8.87 3.41
C ALA A 613 5.15 -7.78 2.33
N ALA A 614 5.13 -6.51 2.75
CA ALA A 614 5.05 -5.35 1.85
C ALA A 614 6.39 -4.95 1.17
N ARG A 615 7.49 -5.68 1.39
CA ARG A 615 8.82 -5.33 0.82
C ARG A 615 9.43 -6.46 0.01
N CYS A 616 9.61 -7.62 0.62
CA CYS A 616 10.47 -8.65 0.05
C CYS A 616 10.22 -10.06 0.61
N LEU A 617 9.30 -10.23 1.56
CA LEU A 617 8.87 -11.58 1.96
C LEU A 617 7.98 -12.16 0.87
N ASP A 618 8.34 -13.34 0.38
CA ASP A 618 7.46 -14.17 -0.43
C ASP A 618 6.35 -14.78 0.43
N ASP A 619 5.41 -15.47 -0.23
CA ASP A 619 4.27 -16.13 0.41
C ASP A 619 4.68 -17.22 1.40
N GLU A 620 5.95 -17.64 1.37
CA GLU A 620 6.52 -18.67 2.23
C GLU A 620 7.18 -18.09 3.49
N GLY A 621 7.14 -16.76 3.65
CA GLY A 621 7.82 -16.09 4.74
C GLY A 621 9.34 -16.09 4.59
N GLN A 622 9.86 -16.35 3.39
CA GLN A 622 11.27 -16.21 3.04
C GLN A 622 11.50 -14.89 2.32
N CYS A 623 12.71 -14.33 2.44
CA CYS A 623 13.04 -13.17 1.64
C CYS A 623 13.20 -13.61 0.18
N SER A 624 12.34 -13.12 -0.73
CA SER A 624 12.43 -13.29 -2.19
C SER A 624 13.79 -12.87 -2.77
N LYS A 625 14.54 -12.03 -2.06
CA LYS A 625 15.91 -11.61 -2.42
C LYS A 625 17.00 -12.43 -1.72
N GLN A 626 16.59 -13.46 -0.96
CA GLN A 626 17.40 -14.41 -0.19
C GLN A 626 18.32 -13.74 0.83
N PHE A 627 17.78 -12.80 1.62
CA PHE A 627 18.47 -12.26 2.79
C PHE A 627 18.06 -13.02 4.07
N PRO A 628 18.99 -13.20 5.04
CA PRO A 628 20.40 -12.82 4.97
C PRO A 628 21.19 -13.74 4.02
N LYS A 629 22.08 -13.16 3.20
CA LYS A 629 23.01 -13.98 2.39
C LYS A 629 24.09 -14.55 3.30
N SER A 630 24.53 -15.77 3.03
CA SER A 630 25.57 -16.47 3.79
C SER A 630 26.87 -15.67 3.86
N LEU A 631 27.49 -15.67 5.04
CA LEU A 631 28.84 -15.12 5.25
C LEU A 631 29.88 -16.00 4.54
N ARG A 632 30.91 -15.37 3.96
CA ARG A 632 31.99 -16.05 3.22
C ARG A 632 33.29 -15.25 3.29
N GLU A 633 34.42 -15.96 3.36
CA GLU A 633 35.75 -15.35 3.39
C GLU A 633 36.24 -14.87 2.02
N ASP A 634 35.77 -15.47 0.92
CA ASP A 634 36.24 -15.19 -0.44
C ASP A 634 35.09 -15.12 -1.46
N THR A 635 35.28 -14.33 -2.52
CA THR A 635 34.34 -14.23 -3.66
C THR A 635 34.46 -15.44 -4.59
N LEU A 636 33.34 -16.07 -4.92
CA LEU A 636 33.28 -17.25 -5.82
C LEU A 636 32.40 -17.02 -7.04
N TYR A 637 32.80 -17.60 -8.18
CA TYR A 637 31.96 -17.69 -9.38
C TYR A 637 30.95 -18.83 -9.24
N ASN A 638 29.67 -18.52 -9.43
CA ASN A 638 28.60 -19.52 -9.51
C ASN A 638 28.30 -19.86 -10.98
N SER A 639 27.88 -21.10 -11.23
CA SER A 639 27.43 -21.59 -12.55
C SER A 639 26.18 -20.87 -13.08
N SER A 640 25.44 -20.18 -12.21
CA SER A 640 24.27 -19.36 -12.54
C SER A 640 24.58 -17.95 -13.05
N GLY A 641 25.86 -17.58 -13.16
CA GLY A 641 26.28 -16.31 -13.77
C GLY A 641 26.36 -15.09 -12.85
N TYR A 642 26.08 -15.25 -11.54
CA TYR A 642 26.23 -14.20 -10.53
C TYR A 642 27.31 -14.55 -9.51
N PRO A 643 28.28 -13.65 -9.20
CA PRO A 643 29.29 -13.92 -8.19
C PRO A 643 28.70 -13.92 -6.77
N LEU A 644 29.16 -14.85 -5.94
CA LEU A 644 28.90 -14.87 -4.51
C LEU A 644 29.99 -14.07 -3.82
N TYR A 645 29.69 -12.82 -3.44
CA TYR A 645 30.67 -11.88 -2.88
C TYR A 645 31.19 -12.28 -1.50
N LYS A 646 32.46 -11.97 -1.25
CA LYS A 646 33.10 -11.96 0.08
C LYS A 646 32.30 -11.12 1.07
N ARG A 647 32.03 -11.67 2.25
CA ARG A 647 31.24 -11.06 3.34
C ARG A 647 31.61 -11.68 4.70
N ARG A 648 32.51 -11.04 5.44
CA ARG A 648 32.94 -11.50 6.77
C ARG A 648 31.99 -11.09 7.91
N PRO A 649 31.96 -11.83 9.03
CA PRO A 649 31.21 -11.44 10.23
C PRO A 649 31.73 -10.12 10.82
N ILE A 650 30.84 -9.35 11.44
CA ILE A 650 31.16 -8.09 12.12
C ILE A 650 31.23 -8.37 13.62
N GLU A 651 32.29 -7.91 14.29
CA GLU A 651 32.51 -8.14 15.73
C GLU A 651 31.56 -7.33 16.64
N VAL A 652 31.04 -6.19 16.15
CA VAL A 652 30.15 -5.29 16.90
C VAL A 652 28.79 -5.16 16.21
N PRO A 653 27.66 -5.38 16.91
CA PRO A 653 26.32 -5.17 16.35
C PRO A 653 26.12 -3.70 15.98
N ILE A 654 25.74 -3.43 14.72
CA ILE A 654 25.43 -2.07 14.25
C ILE A 654 23.93 -1.82 14.41
N HIS A 655 23.54 -0.83 15.22
CA HIS A 655 22.14 -0.43 15.36
C HIS A 655 21.63 0.32 14.13
N ILE A 656 20.49 -0.11 13.57
CA ILE A 656 19.86 0.43 12.36
C ILE A 656 18.43 0.87 12.67
N GLY A 657 18.06 2.12 12.38
CA GLY A 657 16.67 2.62 12.46
C GLY A 657 16.50 3.92 13.24
N LYS A 658 15.25 4.41 13.28
CA LYS A 658 14.80 5.48 14.18
C LYS A 658 14.37 4.85 15.51
N SER A 659 14.80 5.44 16.62
CA SER A 659 14.43 5.04 17.97
C SER A 659 13.07 5.64 18.37
N ASN A 660 12.47 5.14 19.45
CA ASN A 660 11.25 5.73 20.03
C ASN A 660 11.41 7.24 20.35
N ARG A 661 12.64 7.69 20.65
CA ARG A 661 12.94 9.11 20.89
C ARG A 661 12.69 9.98 19.67
N ASP A 662 12.92 9.45 18.47
CA ASP A 662 12.72 10.19 17.21
C ASP A 662 11.24 10.45 16.92
N PHE A 663 10.34 9.79 17.65
CA PHE A 663 8.89 9.93 17.55
C PHE A 663 8.24 10.46 18.83
N GLN A 664 9.03 10.96 19.79
CA GLN A 664 8.56 11.42 21.11
C GLN A 664 7.76 10.34 21.86
N LEU A 665 8.04 9.05 21.60
CA LEU A 665 7.44 7.94 22.30
C LEU A 665 8.29 7.57 23.53
N PRO A 666 7.68 7.09 24.62
CA PRO A 666 8.41 6.55 25.74
C PRO A 666 9.38 5.46 25.28
N LEU A 667 10.59 5.49 25.83
CA LEU A 667 11.49 4.35 25.69
C LEU A 667 10.89 3.19 26.49
N PRO A 668 10.91 1.95 25.96
CA PRO A 668 10.53 0.79 26.75
C PRO A 668 11.39 0.77 28.02
N THR A 669 10.76 0.52 29.16
CA THR A 669 11.44 0.44 30.46
C THR A 669 12.37 -0.77 30.58
N GLU A 670 12.28 -1.71 29.64
CA GLU A 670 13.18 -2.86 29.53
C GLU A 670 13.69 -3.02 28.08
N PRO A 671 14.94 -3.46 27.88
CA PRO A 671 15.43 -3.82 26.55
C PRO A 671 14.54 -4.90 25.96
N VAL A 672 14.08 -4.72 24.71
CA VAL A 672 13.50 -5.82 23.94
C VAL A 672 14.65 -6.69 23.44
N GLU A 673 15.32 -7.35 24.36
CA GLU A 673 16.26 -8.43 24.09
C GLU A 673 15.44 -9.72 24.01
N HIS A 674 15.54 -10.40 22.85
CA HIS A 674 15.05 -11.76 22.59
C HIS A 674 13.51 -12.00 22.60
N LEU A 675 12.84 -11.75 21.46
CA LEU A 675 11.51 -12.34 21.15
C LEU A 675 11.60 -13.54 20.18
N ILE A 676 12.74 -14.22 20.14
CA ILE A 676 12.86 -15.58 19.60
C ILE A 676 13.72 -16.38 20.59
N GLU A 677 13.20 -16.56 21.80
CA GLU A 677 13.69 -17.58 22.73
C GLU A 677 12.50 -18.49 23.11
N ASP A 678 12.81 -19.77 23.25
CA ASP A 678 11.93 -20.93 23.07
C ASP A 678 10.59 -20.85 23.82
N GLU A 679 9.49 -21.20 23.12
CA GLU A 679 8.12 -21.28 23.70
C GLU A 679 7.97 -22.26 24.88
N TYR A 680 9.04 -22.97 25.24
CA TYR A 680 9.12 -23.92 26.34
C TYR A 680 10.24 -23.66 27.36
N ASN A 681 10.81 -22.45 27.41
CA ASN A 681 11.79 -22.07 28.43
C ASN A 681 11.07 -21.71 29.76
N TYR A 682 10.65 -22.73 30.52
CA TYR A 682 9.99 -22.58 31.83
C TYR A 682 10.84 -23.16 32.96
N ASP A 683 10.72 -22.60 34.16
CA ASP A 683 11.22 -23.27 35.36
C ASP A 683 10.35 -24.49 35.67
N GLN A 684 10.90 -25.67 35.39
CA GLN A 684 10.24 -26.95 35.62
C GLN A 684 9.82 -27.12 37.10
N ALA A 685 10.57 -26.55 38.05
CA ALA A 685 10.26 -26.65 39.47
C ALA A 685 9.02 -25.84 39.84
N ASP A 686 8.85 -24.64 39.27
CA ASP A 686 7.69 -23.79 39.50
C ASP A 686 6.41 -24.43 38.95
N GLU A 687 6.46 -24.97 37.73
CA GLU A 687 5.31 -25.66 37.13
C GLU A 687 4.90 -26.90 37.92
N GLN A 688 5.90 -27.67 38.38
CA GLN A 688 5.65 -28.82 39.23
C GLN A 688 5.04 -28.41 40.58
N GLN A 689 5.44 -27.27 41.14
CA GLN A 689 4.85 -26.74 42.38
C GLN A 689 3.38 -26.32 42.17
N ILE A 690 3.07 -25.66 41.06
CA ILE A 690 1.69 -25.29 40.69
C ILE A 690 0.83 -26.55 40.55
N ALA A 691 1.34 -27.58 39.86
CA ALA A 691 0.64 -28.86 39.71
C ALA A 691 0.40 -29.52 41.06
N ASN A 692 1.42 -29.64 41.91
CA ASN A 692 1.33 -30.25 43.24
C ASN A 692 0.33 -29.52 44.15
N ARG A 693 0.18 -28.19 44.00
CA ARG A 693 -0.81 -27.40 44.73
C ARG A 693 -2.24 -27.62 44.23
N ASN A 694 -2.42 -27.73 42.91
CA ASN A 694 -3.75 -27.76 42.30
C ASN A 694 -4.36 -29.17 42.24
N ILE A 695 -3.55 -30.24 42.06
CA ILE A 695 -4.03 -31.63 41.97
C ILE A 695 -4.93 -32.04 43.15
N PRO A 696 -4.61 -31.71 44.43
CA PRO A 696 -5.47 -32.04 45.57
C PRO A 696 -6.83 -31.33 45.56
N LEU A 697 -6.97 -30.22 44.83
CA LEU A 697 -8.19 -29.43 44.74
C LEU A 697 -9.16 -29.94 43.67
N LEU A 698 -8.76 -30.91 42.84
CA LEU A 698 -9.62 -31.51 41.85
C LEU A 698 -10.74 -32.29 42.53
N ASN A 699 -11.98 -32.08 42.07
CA ASN A 699 -13.12 -32.87 42.53
C ASN A 699 -13.03 -34.32 42.01
N GLN A 700 -13.93 -35.20 42.47
CA GLN A 700 -13.90 -36.62 42.12
C GLN A 700 -14.00 -36.85 40.60
N GLU A 701 -14.87 -36.13 39.90
CA GLU A 701 -15.07 -36.24 38.44
C GLU A 701 -13.80 -35.78 37.68
N GLN A 702 -13.24 -34.62 38.05
CA GLN A 702 -12.02 -34.05 37.48
C GLN A 702 -10.81 -34.94 37.73
N ARG A 703 -10.70 -35.53 38.93
CA ARG A 703 -9.58 -36.40 39.31
C ARG A 703 -9.60 -37.72 38.54
N LEU A 704 -10.78 -38.29 38.28
CA LEU A 704 -10.92 -39.48 37.42
C LEU A 704 -10.38 -39.20 36.01
N ILE A 705 -10.84 -38.10 35.40
CA ILE A 705 -10.38 -37.67 34.07
C ILE A 705 -8.87 -37.44 34.05
N PHE A 706 -8.34 -36.73 35.05
CA PHE A 706 -6.90 -36.46 35.17
C PHE A 706 -6.09 -37.76 35.21
N ASN A 707 -6.48 -38.73 36.04
CA ASN A 707 -5.78 -40.00 36.16
C ASN A 707 -5.82 -40.83 34.87
N ASP A 708 -6.98 -40.90 34.20
CA ASP A 708 -7.12 -41.66 32.94
C ASP A 708 -6.25 -41.07 31.82
N ILE A 709 -6.12 -39.74 31.76
CA ILE A 709 -5.20 -39.07 30.82
C ILE A 709 -3.73 -39.38 31.17
N LEU A 710 -3.38 -39.43 32.46
CA LEU A 710 -2.03 -39.82 32.89
C LEU A 710 -1.69 -41.26 32.53
N LEU A 711 -2.64 -42.18 32.64
CA LEU A 711 -2.47 -43.56 32.16
C LEU A 711 -2.21 -43.58 30.64
N ALA A 712 -2.89 -42.74 29.87
CA ALA A 712 -2.68 -42.64 28.42
C ALA A 712 -1.31 -42.06 28.01
N LEU A 713 -0.66 -41.28 28.89
CA LEU A 713 0.69 -40.76 28.68
C LEU A 713 1.79 -41.83 28.81
N ASN A 714 1.52 -42.91 29.55
CA ASN A 714 2.47 -43.99 29.79
C ASN A 714 2.47 -45.00 28.63
N GLU A 715 3.42 -44.83 27.69
CA GLU A 715 3.54 -45.62 26.46
C GLU A 715 3.80 -47.13 26.69
N ASN A 716 4.20 -47.53 27.90
CA ASN A 716 4.51 -48.93 28.27
C ASN A 716 3.29 -49.76 28.68
N GLU A 717 2.14 -49.12 28.89
CA GLU A 717 0.89 -49.81 29.23
C GLU A 717 0.05 -49.99 27.96
N ARG A 718 -0.62 -51.14 27.78
CA ARG A 718 -1.61 -51.32 26.71
C ARG A 718 -2.82 -50.44 27.01
N VAL A 719 -2.73 -49.16 26.65
CA VAL A 719 -3.80 -48.19 26.93
C VAL A 719 -4.96 -48.42 25.95
N PRO A 720 -6.21 -48.52 26.42
CA PRO A 720 -7.35 -48.79 25.54
C PRO A 720 -7.78 -47.58 24.68
N HIS A 721 -7.60 -46.32 25.13
CA HIS A 721 -8.09 -45.13 24.42
C HIS A 721 -7.16 -43.90 24.57
N ARG A 722 -7.04 -43.08 23.51
CA ARG A 722 -6.20 -41.84 23.47
C ARG A 722 -6.99 -40.56 23.16
N LEU A 723 -8.29 -40.67 22.92
CA LEU A 723 -9.14 -39.55 22.51
C LEU A 723 -10.22 -39.34 23.59
N PHE A 724 -10.22 -38.18 24.22
CA PHE A 724 -11.01 -37.85 25.40
C PHE A 724 -11.93 -36.67 25.11
N PHE A 725 -13.24 -36.83 25.32
CA PHE A 725 -14.21 -35.75 25.28
C PHE A 725 -14.72 -35.46 26.68
N ILE A 726 -14.53 -34.23 27.14
CA ILE A 726 -15.00 -33.77 28.46
C ILE A 726 -16.19 -32.83 28.24
N ASN A 727 -17.39 -33.36 28.42
CA ASN A 727 -18.64 -32.63 28.39
C ASN A 727 -18.85 -31.96 29.75
N GLY A 728 -18.70 -30.64 29.84
CA GLY A 728 -18.83 -29.96 31.13
C GLY A 728 -19.78 -28.80 31.07
N ILE A 729 -20.63 -28.67 32.09
CA ILE A 729 -21.51 -27.51 32.22
C ILE A 729 -20.71 -26.22 32.46
N GLY A 730 -21.33 -25.07 32.19
CA GLY A 730 -20.76 -23.77 32.57
C GLY A 730 -20.47 -23.73 34.07
N GLY A 731 -19.21 -23.48 34.45
CA GLY A 731 -18.80 -23.48 35.87
C GLY A 731 -18.38 -24.83 36.45
N ALA A 732 -18.27 -25.90 35.65
CA ALA A 732 -17.81 -27.22 36.12
C ALA A 732 -16.29 -27.35 36.38
N GLY A 733 -15.53 -26.25 36.26
CA GLY A 733 -14.08 -26.24 36.49
C GLY A 733 -13.23 -26.83 35.36
N LYS A 734 -13.73 -26.86 34.11
CA LYS A 734 -12.99 -27.34 32.92
C LYS A 734 -11.60 -26.68 32.79
N THR A 735 -11.55 -25.35 32.85
CA THR A 735 -10.29 -24.57 32.75
C THR A 735 -9.33 -24.88 33.91
N PHE A 736 -9.85 -25.11 35.12
CA PHE A 736 -9.03 -25.48 36.27
C PHE A 736 -8.38 -26.86 36.09
N LEU A 737 -9.17 -27.84 35.62
CA LEU A 737 -8.67 -29.17 35.26
C LEU A 737 -7.58 -29.08 34.19
N LEU A 738 -7.82 -28.32 33.11
CA LEU A 738 -6.84 -28.12 32.03
C LEU A 738 -5.56 -27.47 32.52
N ASN A 739 -5.62 -26.31 33.17
CA ASN A 739 -4.42 -25.62 33.63
C ASN A 739 -3.63 -26.44 34.66
N THR A 740 -4.30 -27.29 35.45
CA THR A 740 -3.64 -28.25 36.36
C THR A 740 -2.89 -29.34 35.57
N LEU A 741 -3.52 -29.89 34.53
CA LEU A 741 -2.88 -30.86 33.63
C LEU A 741 -1.70 -30.25 32.86
N LEU A 742 -1.86 -29.04 32.31
CA LEU A 742 -0.80 -28.36 31.55
C LEU A 742 0.41 -28.04 32.43
N ALA A 743 0.19 -27.57 33.67
CA ALA A 743 1.27 -27.36 34.64
C ALA A 743 2.00 -28.69 34.99
N TYR A 744 1.26 -29.78 35.15
CA TYR A 744 1.85 -31.11 35.38
C TYR A 744 2.72 -31.56 34.19
N LEU A 745 2.27 -31.37 32.95
CA LEU A 745 3.03 -31.72 31.75
C LEU A 745 4.35 -30.95 31.67
N LEU A 746 4.31 -29.63 31.89
CA LEU A 746 5.54 -28.80 31.89
C LEU A 746 6.50 -29.20 33.01
N GLY A 747 5.97 -29.43 34.22
CA GLY A 747 6.75 -29.92 35.36
C GLY A 747 7.41 -31.28 35.12
N ASN A 748 6.92 -32.08 34.17
CA ASN A 748 7.50 -33.36 33.75
C ASN A 748 8.20 -33.30 32.38
N ASN A 749 8.51 -32.10 31.88
CA ASN A 749 9.17 -31.86 30.59
C ASN A 749 8.45 -32.51 29.39
N HIS A 750 7.12 -32.48 29.41
CA HIS A 750 6.27 -32.89 28.30
C HIS A 750 5.73 -31.67 27.55
N ARG A 751 5.83 -31.70 26.22
CA ARG A 751 5.27 -30.67 25.34
C ARG A 751 3.80 -30.95 25.04
N TYR A 752 3.02 -29.88 24.87
CA TYR A 752 1.60 -29.95 24.55
C TYR A 752 1.22 -28.81 23.60
N ILE A 753 0.08 -28.95 22.93
CA ILE A 753 -0.51 -27.87 22.15
C ILE A 753 -1.89 -27.58 22.74
N ALA A 754 -2.13 -26.36 23.23
CA ALA A 754 -3.42 -25.94 23.76
C ALA A 754 -4.08 -24.96 22.80
N MET A 755 -5.26 -25.31 22.29
CA MET A 755 -5.97 -24.54 21.28
C MET A 755 -7.40 -24.24 21.70
N CYS A 756 -7.88 -23.06 21.33
CA CYS A 756 -9.28 -22.69 21.47
C CYS A 756 -9.82 -22.10 20.16
N TYR A 757 -11.12 -22.15 19.94
CA TYR A 757 -11.70 -21.52 18.75
C TYR A 757 -11.59 -19.98 18.81
N THR A 758 -11.80 -19.39 19.98
CA THR A 758 -11.75 -17.93 20.20
C THR A 758 -10.47 -17.50 20.92
N GLY A 759 -10.03 -16.27 20.68
CA GLY A 759 -8.83 -15.70 21.31
C GLY A 759 -8.97 -15.55 22.83
N ILE A 760 -10.15 -15.14 23.33
CA ILE A 760 -10.40 -14.99 24.77
C ILE A 760 -10.22 -16.33 25.47
N ALA A 761 -10.84 -17.40 24.96
CA ALA A 761 -10.70 -18.72 25.54
C ALA A 761 -9.24 -19.20 25.51
N ALA A 762 -8.49 -18.88 24.44
CA ALA A 762 -7.07 -19.20 24.37
C ALA A 762 -6.26 -18.49 25.47
N SER A 763 -6.56 -17.23 25.78
CA SER A 763 -5.86 -16.48 26.85
C SER A 763 -6.08 -17.02 28.27
N LEU A 764 -7.11 -17.84 28.49
CA LEU A 764 -7.38 -18.49 29.78
C LEU A 764 -6.56 -19.77 29.99
N LEU A 765 -6.00 -20.32 28.91
CA LEU A 765 -5.13 -21.49 28.94
C LEU A 765 -3.67 -21.06 28.92
N LYS A 766 -2.85 -21.75 29.70
CA LYS A 766 -1.40 -21.55 29.67
C LYS A 766 -0.87 -21.87 28.26
N ASN A 767 -0.17 -20.89 27.66
CA ASN A 767 0.28 -20.95 26.25
C ASN A 767 -0.82 -21.27 25.23
N GLY A 768 -2.08 -20.95 25.56
CA GLY A 768 -3.19 -21.17 24.65
C GLY A 768 -3.07 -20.31 23.40
N GLN A 769 -3.37 -20.91 22.25
CA GLN A 769 -3.44 -20.23 20.97
C GLN A 769 -4.79 -20.50 20.31
N THR A 770 -5.12 -19.74 19.26
CA THR A 770 -6.32 -20.07 18.48
C THR A 770 -6.04 -21.25 17.55
N ILE A 771 -7.05 -22.09 17.30
CA ILE A 771 -6.93 -23.24 16.37
C ILE A 771 -6.36 -22.80 15.01
N HIS A 772 -6.82 -21.66 14.50
CA HIS A 772 -6.35 -21.11 13.22
C HIS A 772 -4.86 -20.74 13.24
N SER A 773 -4.34 -20.24 14.36
CA SER A 773 -2.93 -19.91 14.52
C SER A 773 -2.07 -21.17 14.64
N SER A 774 -2.46 -22.11 15.50
CA SER A 774 -1.69 -23.32 15.79
C SER A 774 -1.60 -24.26 14.59
N PHE A 775 -2.64 -24.32 13.74
CA PHE A 775 -2.66 -25.16 12.54
C PHE A 775 -2.48 -24.40 11.21
N MET A 776 -2.14 -23.11 11.24
CA MET A 776 -2.08 -22.23 10.05
C MET A 776 -3.27 -22.42 9.10
N LEU A 777 -4.48 -22.39 9.65
CA LEU A 777 -5.71 -22.53 8.88
C LEU A 777 -6.11 -21.19 8.25
N PRO A 778 -6.60 -21.17 6.99
CA PRO A 778 -7.12 -19.95 6.37
C PRO A 778 -8.36 -19.42 7.11
N VAL A 779 -8.55 -18.11 7.05
CA VAL A 779 -9.74 -17.42 7.59
C VAL A 779 -10.34 -16.58 6.46
N PRO A 780 -11.57 -16.87 5.98
CA PRO A 780 -12.47 -17.94 6.42
C PRO A 780 -11.97 -19.36 6.04
N PHE A 781 -12.39 -20.37 6.80
CA PHE A 781 -12.14 -21.79 6.50
C PHE A 781 -13.35 -22.39 5.77
N LEU A 782 -13.16 -22.78 4.52
CA LEU A 782 -14.17 -23.45 3.68
C LEU A 782 -14.02 -24.97 3.77
N GLU A 783 -15.03 -25.75 3.39
CA GLU A 783 -14.98 -27.22 3.53
C GLU A 783 -13.84 -27.89 2.73
N ASN A 784 -13.38 -27.26 1.65
CA ASN A 784 -12.24 -27.69 0.83
C ASN A 784 -10.91 -27.03 1.24
N SER A 785 -10.91 -26.21 2.30
CA SER A 785 -9.70 -25.55 2.78
C SER A 785 -8.76 -26.55 3.45
N THR A 786 -7.45 -26.30 3.32
CA THR A 786 -6.40 -27.13 3.94
C THR A 786 -5.44 -26.27 4.76
N SER A 787 -4.84 -26.89 5.76
CA SER A 787 -3.77 -26.31 6.57
C SER A 787 -2.53 -26.04 5.72
N ARG A 788 -1.93 -24.86 5.91
CA ARG A 788 -0.71 -24.43 5.21
C ARG A 788 0.59 -24.94 5.87
N ILE A 789 0.49 -25.79 6.89
CA ILE A 789 1.68 -26.36 7.57
C ILE A 789 2.47 -27.23 6.59
N ARG A 790 3.77 -26.91 6.46
CA ARG A 790 4.77 -27.72 5.75
C ARG A 790 5.42 -28.70 6.71
N ASN A 791 5.74 -29.90 6.22
CA ASN A 791 6.32 -30.96 7.04
C ASN A 791 7.68 -30.61 7.66
N GLN A 792 8.49 -29.73 7.07
CA GLN A 792 9.78 -29.29 7.66
C GLN A 792 9.68 -28.03 8.52
N SER A 793 8.47 -27.53 8.83
CA SER A 793 8.30 -26.31 9.62
C SER A 793 8.46 -26.55 11.13
N THR A 794 8.83 -25.51 11.87
CA THR A 794 8.91 -25.53 13.34
C THR A 794 7.58 -25.86 14.00
N ILE A 795 6.45 -25.47 13.37
CA ILE A 795 5.09 -25.84 13.82
C ILE A 795 4.86 -27.35 13.67
N ALA A 796 5.28 -27.93 12.54
CA ALA A 796 5.21 -29.39 12.35
C ALA A 796 6.08 -30.12 13.38
N ASP A 797 7.27 -29.59 13.72
CA ASP A 797 8.10 -30.13 14.78
C ASP A 797 7.44 -30.01 16.16
N ASN A 798 6.78 -28.89 16.47
CA ASN A 798 6.01 -28.74 17.70
C ASN A 798 4.90 -29.80 17.79
N ILE A 799 4.18 -30.06 16.69
CA ILE A 799 3.20 -31.16 16.61
C ILE A 799 3.88 -32.52 16.85
N ARG A 800 5.03 -32.79 16.22
CA ARG A 800 5.78 -34.04 16.40
C ARG A 800 6.21 -34.27 17.85
N TYR A 801 6.72 -33.24 18.52
CA TYR A 801 7.21 -33.34 19.89
C TYR A 801 6.10 -33.25 20.95
N SER A 802 4.95 -32.65 20.63
CA SER A 802 3.82 -32.60 21.55
C SER A 802 3.26 -33.99 21.83
N LYS A 803 2.98 -34.31 23.09
CA LYS A 803 2.29 -35.56 23.46
C LYS A 803 0.77 -35.39 23.44
N ILE A 804 0.30 -34.22 23.85
CA ILE A 804 -1.12 -33.89 24.01
C ILE A 804 -1.48 -32.69 23.14
N ILE A 805 -2.63 -32.78 22.47
CA ILE A 805 -3.29 -31.66 21.81
C ILE A 805 -4.66 -31.44 22.48
N VAL A 806 -4.88 -30.24 23.00
CA VAL A 806 -6.11 -29.82 23.68
C VAL A 806 -6.90 -28.88 22.79
N ILE A 807 -8.22 -29.09 22.70
CA ILE A 807 -9.16 -28.19 22.03
C ILE A 807 -10.29 -27.84 23.01
N ASP A 808 -10.28 -26.61 23.52
CA ASP A 808 -11.37 -26.07 24.35
C ASP A 808 -12.42 -25.33 23.50
N GLU A 809 -13.64 -25.21 24.04
CA GLU A 809 -14.83 -24.67 23.36
C GLU A 809 -15.17 -25.38 22.04
N ILE A 810 -15.11 -26.71 22.04
CA ILE A 810 -15.31 -27.55 20.84
C ILE A 810 -16.69 -27.39 20.18
N SER A 811 -17.72 -26.92 20.91
CA SER A 811 -19.07 -26.76 20.38
C SER A 811 -19.17 -25.71 19.27
N MET A 812 -18.23 -24.76 19.21
CA MET A 812 -18.18 -23.73 18.16
C MET A 812 -17.37 -24.16 16.93
N VAL A 813 -16.64 -25.29 17.00
CA VAL A 813 -15.73 -25.74 15.94
C VAL A 813 -16.50 -26.45 14.84
N HIS A 814 -16.26 -26.08 13.59
CA HIS A 814 -16.83 -26.77 12.43
C HIS A 814 -16.18 -28.14 12.22
N LYS A 815 -16.94 -29.18 11.86
CA LYS A 815 -16.42 -30.54 11.63
C LYS A 815 -15.27 -30.58 10.61
N SER A 816 -15.29 -29.72 9.60
CA SER A 816 -14.26 -29.68 8.55
C SER A 816 -12.91 -29.21 9.11
N ILE A 817 -12.91 -28.25 10.03
CA ILE A 817 -11.69 -27.83 10.76
C ILE A 817 -11.17 -29.00 11.58
N PHE A 818 -12.07 -29.70 12.28
CA PHE A 818 -11.72 -30.84 13.11
C PHE A 818 -11.11 -32.00 12.31
N ASN A 819 -11.70 -32.32 11.15
CA ASN A 819 -11.19 -33.33 10.22
C ASN A 819 -9.84 -32.92 9.60
N GLU A 820 -9.64 -31.64 9.33
CA GLU A 820 -8.38 -31.13 8.78
C GLU A 820 -7.23 -31.22 9.80
N ILE A 821 -7.51 -30.97 11.08
CA ILE A 821 -6.53 -31.17 12.17
C ILE A 821 -6.07 -32.63 12.21
N ASP A 822 -7.01 -33.59 12.14
CA ASP A 822 -6.70 -35.02 12.06
C ASP A 822 -5.85 -35.34 10.82
N ARG A 823 -6.31 -34.93 9.63
CA ARG A 823 -5.63 -35.17 8.35
C ARG A 823 -4.20 -34.64 8.37
N LYS A 824 -3.99 -33.40 8.83
CA LYS A 824 -2.67 -32.77 8.88
C LYS A 824 -1.78 -33.40 9.95
N THR A 825 -2.34 -33.83 11.09
CA THR A 825 -1.54 -34.53 12.12
C THR A 825 -1.09 -35.91 11.64
N ARG A 826 -1.95 -36.66 10.93
CA ARG A 826 -1.58 -37.92 10.26
C ARG A 826 -0.48 -37.73 9.22
N GLU A 827 -0.59 -36.67 8.41
CA GLU A 827 0.42 -36.28 7.42
C GLU A 827 1.78 -35.98 8.07
N ILE A 828 1.81 -35.17 9.14
CA ILE A 828 3.05 -34.76 9.83
C ILE A 828 3.71 -35.93 10.56
N MET A 829 2.90 -36.81 11.16
CA MET A 829 3.33 -37.98 11.91
C MET A 829 3.60 -39.20 11.01
N ASN A 830 3.28 -39.09 9.71
CA ASN A 830 3.44 -40.13 8.71
C ASN A 830 2.83 -41.48 9.13
N ASN A 831 1.60 -41.46 9.63
CA ASN A 831 0.84 -42.66 9.97
C ASN A 831 -0.68 -42.44 9.81
N ASP A 832 -1.43 -43.54 9.65
CA ASP A 832 -2.88 -43.50 9.43
C ASP A 832 -3.71 -43.57 10.72
N ILE A 833 -3.07 -43.49 11.89
CA ILE A 833 -3.76 -43.53 13.18
C ILE A 833 -4.48 -42.19 13.39
N PRO A 834 -5.74 -42.16 13.87
CA PRO A 834 -6.42 -40.91 14.18
C PRO A 834 -5.52 -39.94 14.96
N PHE A 835 -5.45 -38.71 14.46
CA PHE A 835 -4.59 -37.61 14.92
C PHE A 835 -3.11 -38.00 15.05
N GLY A 836 -2.60 -38.85 14.16
CA GLY A 836 -1.20 -39.26 14.15
C GLY A 836 -0.77 -40.05 15.40
N GLY A 837 -1.72 -40.59 16.16
CA GLY A 837 -1.48 -41.29 17.43
C GLY A 837 -1.30 -40.38 18.66
N LYS A 838 -1.54 -39.07 18.53
CA LYS A 838 -1.49 -38.11 19.65
C LYS A 838 -2.63 -38.33 20.64
N ILE A 839 -2.43 -37.88 21.88
CA ILE A 839 -3.52 -37.81 22.87
C ILE A 839 -4.32 -36.53 22.57
N ILE A 840 -5.60 -36.69 22.27
CA ILE A 840 -6.49 -35.56 21.99
C ILE A 840 -7.47 -35.39 23.12
N ILE A 841 -7.55 -34.17 23.66
CA ILE A 841 -8.52 -33.81 24.68
C ILE A 841 -9.39 -32.70 24.10
N ILE A 842 -10.67 -32.97 23.91
CA ILE A 842 -11.65 -31.98 23.49
C ILE A 842 -12.60 -31.66 24.64
N LEU A 843 -12.89 -30.38 24.84
CA LEU A 843 -13.73 -29.89 25.92
C LEU A 843 -14.77 -28.93 25.38
N GLY A 844 -15.96 -28.97 25.94
CA GLY A 844 -16.98 -27.98 25.62
C GLY A 844 -18.34 -28.30 26.20
N ASP A 845 -19.31 -27.52 25.76
CA ASP A 845 -20.71 -27.65 26.15
C ASP A 845 -21.60 -27.45 24.92
N PHE A 846 -22.22 -28.54 24.46
CA PHE A 846 -23.12 -28.53 23.30
C PHE A 846 -24.49 -27.91 23.58
N ARG A 847 -24.75 -27.38 24.78
CA ARG A 847 -25.90 -26.48 25.03
C ARG A 847 -25.60 -25.03 24.66
N GLN A 848 -24.32 -24.70 24.43
CA GLN A 848 -23.89 -23.38 23.97
C GLN A 848 -24.06 -23.25 22.45
N CYS A 849 -23.66 -22.10 21.89
CA CYS A 849 -23.82 -21.85 20.46
C CYS A 849 -23.11 -22.92 19.61
N ALA A 850 -23.82 -23.39 18.58
CA ALA A 850 -23.28 -24.27 17.55
C ALA A 850 -22.32 -23.51 16.60
N PRO A 851 -21.60 -24.19 15.69
CA PRO A 851 -20.76 -23.53 14.70
C PRO A 851 -21.60 -22.59 13.82
N ILE A 852 -21.07 -21.39 13.58
CA ILE A 852 -21.75 -20.39 12.73
C ILE A 852 -21.58 -20.81 11.27
N VAL A 853 -22.68 -21.20 10.63
CA VAL A 853 -22.73 -21.51 9.20
C VAL A 853 -23.63 -20.47 8.51
N PRO A 854 -23.07 -19.63 7.62
CA PRO A 854 -23.86 -18.60 6.95
C PRO A 854 -25.01 -19.20 6.14
N LEU A 855 -26.20 -18.57 6.22
CA LEU A 855 -27.41 -18.97 5.50
C LEU A 855 -27.91 -20.41 5.77
N ALA A 856 -27.39 -21.07 6.80
CA ALA A 856 -27.78 -22.43 7.16
C ALA A 856 -29.11 -22.47 7.92
N GLY A 857 -29.91 -23.49 7.62
CA GLY A 857 -31.02 -23.91 8.48
C GLY A 857 -30.56 -24.86 9.58
N LYS A 858 -31.52 -25.34 10.38
CA LYS A 858 -31.28 -26.27 11.49
C LYS A 858 -30.44 -27.49 11.07
N ASN A 859 -30.78 -28.14 9.96
CA ASN A 859 -30.16 -29.39 9.55
C ASN A 859 -28.70 -29.17 9.13
N GLU A 860 -28.43 -28.09 8.39
CA GLU A 860 -27.10 -27.71 7.97
C GLU A 860 -26.22 -27.38 9.19
N THR A 861 -26.72 -26.60 10.16
CA THR A 861 -26.01 -26.30 11.41
C THR A 861 -25.70 -27.55 12.24
N ILE A 862 -26.64 -28.50 12.34
CA ILE A 862 -26.40 -29.78 13.03
C ILE A 862 -25.31 -30.56 12.28
N SER A 863 -25.44 -30.67 10.96
CA SER A 863 -24.49 -31.42 10.13
C SER A 863 -23.08 -30.85 10.17
N ALA A 864 -22.92 -29.56 10.48
CA ALA A 864 -21.65 -28.86 10.62
C ALA A 864 -20.95 -29.11 11.97
N SER A 865 -21.67 -29.61 12.98
CA SER A 865 -21.12 -29.92 14.30
C SER A 865 -20.06 -31.02 14.24
N VAL A 866 -19.04 -30.93 15.10
CA VAL A 866 -18.02 -31.99 15.25
C VAL A 866 -18.62 -33.36 15.60
N LYS A 867 -19.82 -33.41 16.21
CA LYS A 867 -20.53 -34.66 16.49
C LYS A 867 -20.90 -35.45 15.23
N CYS A 868 -21.01 -34.77 14.09
CA CYS A 868 -21.25 -35.39 12.80
C CYS A 868 -19.95 -35.84 12.09
N SER A 869 -18.78 -35.64 12.70
CA SER A 869 -17.52 -36.19 12.18
C SER A 869 -17.44 -37.70 12.43
N GLN A 870 -16.89 -38.44 11.47
CA GLN A 870 -16.57 -39.87 11.64
C GLN A 870 -15.56 -40.11 12.77
N LEU A 871 -14.79 -39.09 13.16
CA LEU A 871 -13.83 -39.17 14.25
C LEU A 871 -14.50 -39.20 15.63
N TRP A 872 -15.74 -38.70 15.74
CA TRP A 872 -16.44 -38.57 17.02
C TRP A 872 -16.61 -39.91 17.73
N GLN A 873 -16.83 -40.99 16.98
CA GLN A 873 -17.02 -42.34 17.51
C GLN A 873 -15.81 -42.88 18.28
N TYR A 874 -14.62 -42.30 18.10
CA TYR A 874 -13.40 -42.75 18.76
C TYR A 874 -13.16 -42.05 20.12
N PHE A 875 -13.96 -41.04 20.48
CA PHE A 875 -13.80 -40.30 21.73
C PHE A 875 -14.51 -40.99 22.90
N VAL A 876 -13.78 -41.15 24.01
CA VAL A 876 -14.36 -41.55 25.29
C VAL A 876 -14.95 -40.32 25.96
N GLN A 877 -16.24 -40.38 26.30
CA GLN A 877 -16.96 -39.26 26.90
C GLN A 877 -16.88 -39.30 28.43
N TYR A 878 -16.60 -38.15 29.03
CA TYR A 878 -16.69 -37.87 30.46
C TYR A 878 -17.62 -36.69 30.70
N ASP A 879 -18.49 -36.78 31.70
CA ASP A 879 -19.41 -35.70 32.06
C ASP A 879 -18.95 -35.01 33.36
N LEU A 880 -18.78 -33.68 33.32
CA LEU A 880 -18.56 -32.82 34.48
C LEU A 880 -19.87 -32.12 34.84
N VAL A 881 -20.57 -32.67 35.83
CA VAL A 881 -21.92 -32.25 36.26
C VAL A 881 -21.84 -31.36 37.50
N THR A 882 -20.79 -31.53 38.31
CA THR A 882 -20.59 -30.74 39.53
C THR A 882 -20.20 -29.30 39.18
N ASN A 883 -21.09 -28.35 39.44
CA ASN A 883 -20.81 -26.92 39.28
C ASN A 883 -20.01 -26.41 40.49
N VAL A 884 -18.76 -25.99 40.26
CA VAL A 884 -17.88 -25.45 41.30
C VAL A 884 -17.89 -23.91 41.36
N ARG A 885 -18.66 -23.26 40.48
CA ARG A 885 -18.73 -21.79 40.35
C ARG A 885 -19.91 -21.17 41.08
N ALA A 886 -21.02 -21.89 41.25
CA ALA A 886 -22.25 -21.37 41.85
C ALA A 886 -22.23 -21.44 43.39
N LEU A 887 -22.72 -20.40 44.07
CA LEU A 887 -22.89 -20.41 45.52
C LEU A 887 -24.09 -21.28 45.94
N PRO A 888 -24.12 -21.86 47.16
CA PRO A 888 -25.24 -22.70 47.62
C PRO A 888 -26.61 -22.04 47.57
N GLN A 889 -26.65 -20.71 47.64
CA GLN A 889 -27.86 -19.87 47.58
C GLN A 889 -28.38 -19.64 46.15
N GLU A 890 -27.60 -20.00 45.12
CA GLU A 890 -27.89 -19.75 43.70
C GLU A 890 -28.40 -21.00 42.96
N ASN A 891 -28.69 -22.10 43.66
CA ASN A 891 -29.14 -23.36 43.05
C ASN A 891 -30.44 -23.18 42.24
N GLU A 892 -31.37 -22.32 42.68
CA GLU A 892 -32.59 -21.99 41.93
C GLU A 892 -32.28 -21.42 40.54
N PHE A 893 -31.31 -20.50 40.45
CA PHE A 893 -30.88 -19.89 39.19
C PHE A 893 -30.23 -20.94 38.28
N LYS A 894 -29.40 -21.80 38.85
CA LYS A 894 -28.74 -22.89 38.13
C LYS A 894 -29.75 -23.88 37.54
N ASP A 895 -30.70 -24.35 38.34
CA ASP A 895 -31.68 -25.33 37.89
C ASP A 895 -32.56 -24.74 36.78
N TRP A 896 -32.99 -23.48 36.92
CA TRP A 896 -33.69 -22.75 35.87
C TRP A 896 -32.85 -22.58 34.59
N LEU A 897 -31.55 -22.27 34.71
CA LEU A 897 -30.67 -22.18 33.55
C LEU A 897 -30.51 -23.53 32.85
N MET A 898 -30.49 -24.63 33.61
CA MET A 898 -30.41 -25.98 33.06
C MET A 898 -31.69 -26.40 32.33
N THR A 899 -32.87 -25.99 32.80
CA THR A 899 -34.13 -26.26 32.07
C THR A 899 -34.17 -25.57 30.71
N ILE A 900 -33.58 -24.37 30.60
CA ILE A 900 -33.41 -23.65 29.33
C ILE A 900 -32.46 -24.39 28.40
N GLY A 901 -31.28 -24.79 28.89
CA GLY A 901 -30.28 -25.48 28.07
C GLY A 901 -30.71 -26.86 27.58
N ASN A 902 -31.40 -27.63 28.43
CA ASN A 902 -31.86 -28.99 28.12
C ASN A 902 -33.24 -29.04 27.43
N ASN A 903 -33.91 -27.89 27.32
CA ASN A 903 -35.24 -27.78 26.74
C ASN A 903 -36.29 -28.68 27.44
N SER A 904 -36.24 -28.81 28.78
CA SER A 904 -36.98 -29.81 29.56
C SER A 904 -38.33 -29.36 30.15
N GLU A 905 -38.57 -28.05 30.35
CA GLU A 905 -39.81 -27.48 30.91
C GLU A 905 -40.36 -26.34 30.03
N ILE A 906 -40.80 -26.66 28.81
CA ILE A 906 -41.17 -25.65 27.82
C ILE A 906 -42.56 -25.90 27.23
N LEU A 907 -43.35 -24.83 27.12
CA LEU A 907 -44.63 -24.83 26.43
C LEU A 907 -44.38 -24.85 24.90
N ARG A 908 -45.03 -25.77 24.18
CA ARG A 908 -45.03 -25.78 22.71
C ARG A 908 -46.08 -24.77 22.21
N ARG A 909 -45.75 -23.98 21.20
CA ARG A 909 -46.72 -23.15 20.48
C ARG A 909 -47.71 -24.08 19.71
N LEU A 910 -48.93 -23.61 19.43
CA LEU A 910 -50.01 -24.33 18.72
C LEU A 910 -49.50 -25.17 17.53
N GLU A 911 -50.21 -26.26 17.21
CA GLU A 911 -49.85 -27.46 16.40
C GLU A 911 -49.08 -27.27 15.07
N ASN A 912 -48.85 -26.06 14.60
CA ASN A 912 -48.11 -25.75 13.36
C ASN A 912 -46.85 -24.88 13.53
N SER A 913 -46.42 -24.55 14.76
CA SER A 913 -45.19 -23.77 15.02
C SER A 913 -44.04 -24.63 15.55
N ARG A 914 -42.84 -24.46 14.99
CA ARG A 914 -41.60 -25.18 15.39
C ARG A 914 -40.90 -24.58 16.62
N ASP A 915 -41.36 -23.42 17.11
CA ASP A 915 -40.67 -22.67 18.17
C ASP A 915 -41.10 -23.11 19.58
N THR A 916 -40.12 -23.30 20.46
CA THR A 916 -40.32 -23.61 21.88
C THR A 916 -40.25 -22.31 22.70
N ILE A 917 -41.12 -22.12 23.71
CA ILE A 917 -41.15 -20.88 24.50
C ILE A 917 -40.88 -21.11 25.99
N VAL A 918 -40.04 -20.27 26.60
CA VAL A 918 -39.72 -20.35 28.02
C VAL A 918 -40.27 -19.15 28.79
N LYS A 919 -40.71 -19.42 30.02
CA LYS A 919 -41.18 -18.42 30.97
C LYS A 919 -39.99 -17.66 31.56
N ILE A 920 -40.04 -16.33 31.50
CA ILE A 920 -39.05 -15.45 32.14
C ILE A 920 -39.58 -14.98 33.49
N PRO A 921 -38.80 -15.10 34.60
CA PRO A 921 -39.23 -14.60 35.90
C PRO A 921 -39.45 -13.08 35.89
N ASN A 922 -40.59 -12.61 36.40
CA ASN A 922 -40.93 -11.18 36.40
C ASN A 922 -39.91 -10.30 37.17
N ARG A 923 -39.19 -10.86 38.15
CA ARG A 923 -38.18 -10.15 38.98
C ARG A 923 -36.96 -9.65 38.21
N ILE A 924 -36.70 -10.19 37.01
CA ILE A 924 -35.54 -9.79 36.18
C ILE A 924 -35.95 -8.96 34.97
N ILE A 925 -37.23 -8.67 34.79
CA ILE A 925 -37.73 -7.86 33.67
C ILE A 925 -37.64 -6.39 34.05
N VAL A 926 -37.07 -5.56 33.17
CA VAL A 926 -36.89 -4.12 33.36
C VAL A 926 -37.40 -3.34 32.15
N GLU A 927 -37.80 -2.08 32.37
CA GLU A 927 -38.25 -1.18 31.30
C GLU A 927 -37.09 -0.62 30.47
N ASP A 928 -35.99 -0.19 31.11
CA ASP A 928 -34.75 0.25 30.44
C ASP A 928 -33.55 -0.53 31.00
N VAL A 929 -32.99 -1.42 30.18
CA VAL A 929 -31.80 -2.20 30.53
C VAL A 929 -30.54 -1.33 30.61
N THR A 930 -30.49 -0.23 29.86
CA THR A 930 -29.34 0.68 29.83
C THR A 930 -29.20 1.41 31.14
N GLU A 931 -30.29 2.01 31.63
CA GLU A 931 -30.32 2.65 32.95
C GLU A 931 -30.11 1.64 34.07
N SER A 932 -30.68 0.44 33.97
CA SER A 932 -30.54 -0.61 35.00
C SER A 932 -29.10 -1.11 35.17
N ILE A 933 -28.31 -1.17 34.09
CA ILE A 933 -26.94 -1.69 34.11
C ILE A 933 -25.90 -0.57 34.32
N TYR A 934 -26.04 0.54 33.59
CA TYR A 934 -25.06 1.62 33.56
C TYR A 934 -25.44 2.84 34.40
N GLY A 935 -26.69 2.96 34.82
CA GLY A 935 -27.20 4.14 35.52
C GLY A 935 -27.41 5.34 34.61
N SER A 936 -27.87 6.44 35.21
CA SER A 936 -28.18 7.68 34.50
C SER A 936 -26.94 8.58 34.28
N ASN A 937 -25.94 8.49 35.15
CA ASN A 937 -24.71 9.30 35.11
C ASN A 937 -23.46 8.41 35.15
N LEU A 938 -22.71 8.37 34.05
CA LEU A 938 -21.42 7.68 33.98
C LEU A 938 -20.28 8.62 34.39
N THR A 939 -19.29 8.11 35.11
CA THR A 939 -18.07 8.86 35.45
C THR A 939 -16.90 8.47 34.55
N GLU A 940 -16.01 9.42 34.26
CA GLU A 940 -14.75 9.12 33.58
C GLU A 940 -13.93 8.14 34.42
N HIS A 941 -13.28 7.18 33.76
CA HIS A 941 -12.39 6.18 34.37
C HIS A 941 -13.04 5.22 35.39
N ASP A 942 -14.35 4.97 35.32
CA ASP A 942 -14.97 3.89 36.09
C ASP A 942 -14.58 2.51 35.54
N PHE A 943 -13.63 1.84 36.21
CA PHE A 943 -13.18 0.49 35.84
C PHE A 943 -14.24 -0.59 36.05
N THR A 944 -15.28 -0.34 36.85
CA THR A 944 -16.36 -1.32 37.06
C THR A 944 -17.13 -1.57 35.77
N LEU A 945 -17.09 -0.65 34.81
CA LEU A 945 -17.73 -0.78 33.49
C LEU A 945 -17.21 -1.97 32.68
N LEU A 946 -15.95 -2.41 32.90
CA LEU A 946 -15.39 -3.60 32.24
C LEU A 946 -16.06 -4.90 32.71
N GLN A 947 -16.71 -4.90 33.87
CA GLN A 947 -17.41 -6.05 34.44
C GLN A 947 -18.91 -6.07 34.11
N LYS A 948 -19.41 -5.03 33.42
CA LYS A 948 -20.81 -4.88 33.02
C LYS A 948 -20.94 -4.98 31.50
N ALA A 949 -21.96 -5.65 30.97
CA ALA A 949 -22.27 -5.58 29.53
C ALA A 949 -23.75 -5.79 29.24
N ILE A 950 -24.23 -5.19 28.15
CA ILE A 950 -25.55 -5.50 27.59
C ILE A 950 -25.38 -6.44 26.40
N LEU A 951 -26.17 -7.50 26.35
CA LEU A 951 -26.14 -8.54 25.33
C LEU A 951 -27.38 -8.41 24.45
N SER A 952 -27.22 -8.57 23.14
CA SER A 952 -28.35 -8.61 22.20
C SER A 952 -28.11 -9.65 21.09
N PRO A 953 -29.17 -10.22 20.47
CA PRO A 953 -29.01 -11.21 19.41
C PRO A 953 -28.38 -10.64 18.12
N LEU A 954 -28.65 -9.37 17.78
CA LEU A 954 -28.26 -8.76 16.50
C LEU A 954 -27.26 -7.62 16.67
N ASN A 955 -26.33 -7.48 15.71
CA ASN A 955 -25.32 -6.41 15.71
C ASN A 955 -25.91 -5.00 15.60
N ILE A 956 -27.08 -4.83 14.96
CA ILE A 956 -27.71 -3.52 14.79
C ILE A 956 -28.10 -2.91 16.14
N HIS A 957 -28.80 -3.66 17.00
CA HIS A 957 -29.17 -3.21 18.35
C HIS A 957 -27.96 -2.96 19.25
N VAL A 958 -26.89 -3.74 19.06
CA VAL A 958 -25.62 -3.51 19.76
C VAL A 958 -25.01 -2.16 19.40
N LYS A 959 -25.07 -1.74 18.12
CA LYS A 959 -24.58 -0.42 17.70
C LYS A 959 -25.41 0.70 18.30
N ASP A 960 -26.74 0.55 18.31
CA ASP A 960 -27.66 1.55 18.85
C ASP A 960 -27.41 1.76 20.35
N ILE A 961 -27.36 0.68 21.14
CA ILE A 961 -27.09 0.76 22.58
C ILE A 961 -25.71 1.37 22.85
N ASN A 962 -24.68 0.95 22.13
CA ASN A 962 -23.34 1.51 22.31
C ASN A 962 -23.30 3.02 22.03
N SER A 963 -24.06 3.49 21.04
CA SER A 963 -24.16 4.93 20.72
C SER A 963 -24.85 5.70 21.83
N VAL A 964 -25.99 5.19 22.33
CA VAL A 964 -26.74 5.78 23.46
C VAL A 964 -25.88 5.85 24.72
N VAL A 965 -25.14 4.78 25.06
CA VAL A 965 -24.28 4.76 26.26
C VAL A 965 -23.08 5.69 26.09
N LEU A 966 -22.49 5.80 24.89
CA LEU A 966 -21.41 6.73 24.62
C LEU A 966 -21.85 8.20 24.75
N GLU A 967 -23.08 8.52 24.38
CA GLU A 967 -23.66 9.86 24.55
C GLU A 967 -23.78 10.24 26.04
N LYS A 968 -24.19 9.29 26.89
CA LYS A 968 -24.27 9.47 28.35
C LYS A 968 -22.91 9.68 29.03
N LEU A 969 -21.81 9.27 28.40
CA LEU A 969 -20.46 9.44 28.95
C LEU A 969 -20.01 10.92 28.83
N PRO A 970 -19.52 11.56 29.90
CA PRO A 970 -18.95 12.91 29.82
C PRO A 970 -17.68 12.95 28.95
N GLY A 971 -17.25 14.16 28.59
CA GLY A 971 -16.02 14.39 27.82
C GLY A 971 -16.24 14.57 26.30
N ARG A 972 -15.20 15.07 25.63
CA ARG A 972 -15.22 15.34 24.19
C ARG A 972 -15.09 14.06 23.38
N SER A 973 -15.96 13.88 22.39
CA SER A 973 -15.82 12.80 21.41
C SER A 973 -14.68 13.10 20.44
N ARG A 974 -13.95 12.05 20.06
CA ARG A 974 -12.94 12.07 19.01
C ARG A 974 -13.32 11.06 17.93
N GLN A 975 -13.27 11.50 16.68
CA GLN A 975 -13.57 10.66 15.53
C GLN A 975 -12.28 10.24 14.82
N TYR A 976 -12.21 8.97 14.44
CA TYR A 976 -11.12 8.39 13.69
C TYR A 976 -11.65 7.80 12.39
N LEU A 977 -11.24 8.37 11.27
CA LEU A 977 -11.58 7.86 9.93
C LEU A 977 -10.61 6.76 9.51
N SER A 978 -11.15 5.71 8.88
CA SER A 978 -10.36 4.62 8.29
C SER A 978 -9.87 4.97 6.89
N VAL A 979 -8.93 4.15 6.40
CA VAL A 979 -8.51 4.15 4.99
C VAL A 979 -8.84 2.79 4.41
N ASP A 980 -9.69 2.77 3.37
CA ASP A 980 -10.28 1.55 2.81
C ASP A 980 -9.77 1.31 1.39
N SER A 981 -9.39 0.07 1.07
CA SER A 981 -8.91 -0.37 -0.25
C SER A 981 -9.38 -1.80 -0.55
N ILE A 982 -9.45 -2.19 -1.82
CA ILE A 982 -9.83 -3.55 -2.24
C ILE A 982 -8.61 -4.49 -2.18
N ILE A 983 -8.83 -5.77 -1.93
CA ILE A 983 -7.82 -6.85 -2.01
C ILE A 983 -8.21 -7.75 -3.19
N ARG A 984 -7.25 -8.24 -3.98
CA ARG A 984 -7.55 -9.15 -5.11
C ARG A 984 -7.18 -10.58 -4.73
N GLU A 985 -7.94 -11.56 -5.21
CA GLU A 985 -7.66 -12.98 -4.93
C GLU A 985 -6.33 -13.45 -5.56
N ASP A 986 -5.80 -12.70 -6.53
CA ASP A 986 -4.53 -12.95 -7.23
C ASP A 986 -3.37 -12.06 -6.77
N ASP A 987 -3.26 -11.79 -5.46
CA ASP A 987 -2.13 -11.04 -4.86
C ASP A 987 -0.76 -11.77 -4.96
N THR A 988 -0.68 -12.90 -5.68
CA THR A 988 0.57 -13.55 -6.13
C THR A 988 1.08 -13.01 -7.49
N THR A 989 0.32 -12.18 -8.19
CA THR A 989 0.72 -11.56 -9.47
C THR A 989 0.49 -10.05 -9.46
N GLU A 990 1.57 -9.27 -9.38
CA GLU A 990 1.54 -7.78 -9.37
C GLU A 990 1.06 -7.14 -10.70
N ASN A 991 0.47 -7.87 -11.64
CA ASN A 991 0.31 -7.42 -13.04
C ASN A 991 -1.12 -7.08 -13.51
N ALA A 992 -2.18 -7.23 -12.70
CA ALA A 992 -3.55 -6.92 -13.14
C ALA A 992 -4.27 -5.87 -12.27
N ALA A 993 -3.52 -4.97 -11.63
CA ALA A 993 -3.87 -3.98 -10.59
C ALA A 993 -4.97 -2.91 -10.83
N ASP A 994 -5.16 -2.39 -12.04
CA ASP A 994 -5.78 -1.04 -12.14
C ASP A 994 -7.06 -0.93 -12.98
N ASP A 995 -7.54 -2.00 -13.61
CA ASP A 995 -8.75 -1.92 -14.46
C ASP A 995 -10.09 -2.02 -13.68
N LEU A 996 -10.10 -2.41 -12.39
CA LEU A 996 -11.35 -2.65 -11.64
C LEU A 996 -11.53 -1.87 -10.32
N ASP A 997 -10.49 -1.23 -9.77
CA ASP A 997 -10.64 -0.41 -8.55
C ASP A 997 -11.43 0.88 -8.82
N SER A 998 -11.57 1.29 -10.09
CA SER A 998 -12.44 2.37 -10.53
C SER A 998 -13.94 2.00 -10.59
N ALA A 999 -14.31 0.73 -10.36
CA ALA A 999 -15.71 0.30 -10.39
C ALA A 999 -16.48 0.63 -9.09
N TRP A 1000 -15.78 0.80 -7.96
CA TRP A 1000 -16.40 0.96 -6.65
C TRP A 1000 -16.08 2.34 -6.05
N PRO A 1001 -17.08 3.23 -5.90
CA PRO A 1001 -16.88 4.53 -5.26
C PRO A 1001 -16.31 4.39 -3.84
N GLN A 1002 -15.41 5.28 -3.44
CA GLN A 1002 -14.81 5.26 -2.08
C GLN A 1002 -15.89 5.32 -0.99
N ASP A 1003 -16.97 6.07 -1.20
CA ASP A 1003 -18.07 6.16 -0.24
C ASP A 1003 -18.84 4.85 -0.10
N PHE A 1004 -18.94 4.08 -1.19
CA PHE A 1004 -19.47 2.73 -1.11
C PHE A 1004 -18.57 1.86 -0.23
N LEU A 1005 -17.24 1.86 -0.46
CA LEU A 1005 -16.29 1.12 0.37
C LEU A 1005 -16.34 1.55 1.85
N ASN A 1006 -16.43 2.85 2.11
CA ASN A 1006 -16.55 3.41 3.45
C ASN A 1006 -17.88 3.03 4.14
N SER A 1007 -18.94 2.80 3.35
CA SER A 1007 -20.25 2.33 3.85
C SER A 1007 -20.28 0.84 4.22
N LEU A 1008 -19.33 0.05 3.71
CA LEU A 1008 -19.24 -1.38 4.00
C LEU A 1008 -18.85 -1.61 5.47
N ASP A 1009 -19.67 -2.35 6.20
CA ASP A 1009 -19.44 -2.68 7.61
C ASP A 1009 -19.59 -4.17 7.86
N ALA A 1010 -18.60 -4.94 7.41
CA ALA A 1010 -18.58 -6.38 7.59
C ALA A 1010 -18.32 -6.79 9.06
N PRO A 1011 -18.78 -8.00 9.44
CA PRO A 1011 -18.37 -8.62 10.70
C PRO A 1011 -16.84 -8.71 10.80
N GLY A 1012 -16.28 -8.32 11.94
CA GLY A 1012 -14.83 -8.37 12.19
C GLY A 1012 -14.02 -7.15 11.73
N LEU A 1013 -14.50 -6.36 10.76
CA LEU A 1013 -13.86 -5.07 10.39
C LEU A 1013 -14.26 -3.95 11.35
N PRO A 1014 -13.36 -3.12 11.89
CA PRO A 1014 -13.79 -1.92 12.62
C PRO A 1014 -14.58 -0.96 11.72
N PRO A 1015 -15.44 -0.09 12.29
CA PRO A 1015 -16.23 0.87 11.51
C PRO A 1015 -15.33 1.89 10.81
N HIS A 1016 -15.78 2.41 9.65
CA HIS A 1016 -15.08 3.48 8.94
C HIS A 1016 -14.93 4.72 9.83
N ILE A 1017 -16.05 5.18 10.40
CA ILE A 1017 -16.08 6.27 11.38
C ILE A 1017 -16.10 5.66 12.78
N LEU A 1018 -14.96 5.72 13.46
CA LEU A 1018 -14.82 5.26 14.82
C LEU A 1018 -14.88 6.45 15.79
N THR A 1019 -16.01 6.63 16.45
CA THR A 1019 -16.24 7.69 17.45
C THR A 1019 -15.96 7.14 18.85
N LEU A 1020 -15.05 7.78 19.59
CA LEU A 1020 -14.61 7.35 20.93
C LEU A 1020 -14.59 8.52 21.91
N LYS A 1021 -14.68 8.23 23.20
CA LYS A 1021 -14.50 9.16 24.33
C LYS A 1021 -13.56 8.54 25.36
N ILE A 1022 -12.90 9.39 26.16
CA ILE A 1022 -12.13 8.92 27.33
C ILE A 1022 -13.10 8.25 28.31
N GLY A 1023 -12.72 7.10 28.86
CA GLY A 1023 -13.58 6.28 29.72
C GLY A 1023 -14.52 5.33 28.97
N ALA A 1024 -14.54 5.34 27.64
CA ALA A 1024 -15.37 4.40 26.89
C ALA A 1024 -14.81 2.97 26.93
N VAL A 1025 -15.70 1.98 27.02
CA VAL A 1025 -15.34 0.56 26.94
C VAL A 1025 -15.27 0.14 25.48
N ILE A 1026 -14.12 -0.39 25.07
CA ILE A 1026 -13.87 -0.92 23.73
C ILE A 1026 -13.56 -2.41 23.78
N ILE A 1027 -13.74 -3.09 22.66
CA ILE A 1027 -13.38 -4.50 22.46
C ILE A 1027 -12.47 -4.62 21.26
N LEU A 1028 -11.38 -5.38 21.39
CA LEU A 1028 -10.51 -5.69 20.27
C LEU A 1028 -11.25 -6.56 19.24
N THR A 1029 -11.04 -6.29 17.96
CA THR A 1029 -11.61 -7.06 16.83
C THR A 1029 -10.61 -7.99 16.18
N LYS A 1030 -9.35 -7.97 16.61
CA LYS A 1030 -8.24 -8.75 16.05
C LYS A 1030 -7.31 -9.23 17.16
N ASN A 1031 -6.63 -10.36 16.92
CA ASN A 1031 -5.56 -10.82 17.79
C ASN A 1031 -4.31 -9.95 17.59
N LEU A 1032 -3.86 -9.28 18.65
CA LEU A 1032 -2.64 -8.46 18.66
C LEU A 1032 -1.51 -9.19 19.38
N ASP A 1033 -1.79 -9.68 20.59
CA ASP A 1033 -0.87 -10.49 21.39
C ASP A 1033 -1.70 -11.43 22.27
N VAL A 1034 -1.85 -12.69 21.85
CA VAL A 1034 -2.66 -13.68 22.58
C VAL A 1034 -2.02 -14.03 23.94
N LYS A 1035 -0.68 -14.02 24.04
CA LYS A 1035 0.06 -14.37 25.27
C LYS A 1035 -0.17 -13.33 26.36
N ARG A 1036 -0.21 -12.05 26.00
CA ARG A 1036 -0.59 -10.94 26.91
C ARG A 1036 -2.10 -10.78 27.09
N GLY A 1037 -2.91 -11.60 26.41
CA GLY A 1037 -4.37 -11.54 26.47
C GLY A 1037 -4.98 -10.40 25.65
N LEU A 1038 -4.25 -9.78 24.73
CA LEU A 1038 -4.73 -8.80 23.75
C LEU A 1038 -5.22 -9.52 22.48
N CYS A 1039 -6.39 -10.13 22.58
CA CYS A 1039 -6.97 -10.95 21.53
C CYS A 1039 -8.34 -10.43 21.08
N ASN A 1040 -8.86 -10.93 19.97
CA ASN A 1040 -10.21 -10.60 19.51
C ASN A 1040 -11.21 -10.97 20.61
N GLY A 1041 -11.95 -9.96 21.08
CA GLY A 1041 -12.88 -10.06 22.20
C GLY A 1041 -12.37 -9.46 23.52
N THR A 1042 -11.09 -9.14 23.66
CA THR A 1042 -10.56 -8.48 24.87
C THR A 1042 -11.18 -7.10 25.04
N ARG A 1043 -11.76 -6.84 26.22
CA ARG A 1043 -12.35 -5.56 26.59
C ARG A 1043 -11.35 -4.67 27.30
N LEU A 1044 -11.32 -3.39 26.93
CA LEU A 1044 -10.39 -2.39 27.44
C LEU A 1044 -11.13 -1.09 27.72
N LEU A 1045 -10.69 -0.36 28.74
CA LEU A 1045 -11.23 0.96 29.10
C LEU A 1045 -10.30 2.03 28.53
N ILE A 1046 -10.81 2.96 27.72
CA ILE A 1046 -9.97 4.03 27.17
C ILE A 1046 -9.48 4.94 28.28
N HIS A 1047 -8.16 5.10 28.38
CA HIS A 1047 -7.52 6.04 29.29
C HIS A 1047 -7.22 7.35 28.57
N ASN A 1048 -6.53 7.32 27.42
CA ASN A 1048 -6.25 8.49 26.60
C ASN A 1048 -6.40 8.20 25.10
N LEU A 1049 -6.72 9.24 24.34
CA LEU A 1049 -6.93 9.20 22.90
C LEU A 1049 -5.89 10.06 22.18
N HIS A 1050 -4.97 9.43 21.45
CA HIS A 1050 -3.96 10.11 20.64
C HIS A 1050 -4.27 9.99 19.14
N GLU A 1051 -3.47 10.62 18.29
CA GLU A 1051 -3.70 10.60 16.83
C GLU A 1051 -3.46 9.22 16.22
N ASN A 1052 -2.37 8.56 16.61
CA ASN A 1052 -1.89 7.32 15.99
C ASN A 1052 -2.01 6.07 16.89
N PHE A 1053 -2.32 6.26 18.18
CA PHE A 1053 -2.54 5.18 19.13
C PHE A 1053 -3.64 5.52 20.15
N ILE A 1054 -4.22 4.49 20.75
CA ILE A 1054 -5.15 4.57 21.88
C ILE A 1054 -4.42 4.01 23.09
N GLU A 1055 -4.41 4.75 24.19
CA GLU A 1055 -3.97 4.26 25.48
C GLU A 1055 -5.20 3.71 26.22
N ALA A 1056 -5.22 2.41 26.48
CA ALA A 1056 -6.34 1.74 27.12
C ALA A 1056 -5.86 0.87 28.29
N LYS A 1057 -6.74 0.67 29.27
CA LYS A 1057 -6.46 -0.12 30.46
C LYS A 1057 -7.23 -1.43 30.45
N ARG A 1058 -6.58 -2.50 30.89
CA ARG A 1058 -7.16 -3.83 31.09
C ARG A 1058 -7.22 -4.14 32.59
N VAL A 1059 -8.23 -4.88 33.03
CA VAL A 1059 -8.25 -5.43 34.40
C VAL A 1059 -7.66 -6.83 34.37
N GLU A 1060 -6.61 -7.07 35.15
CA GLU A 1060 -6.08 -8.41 35.39
C GLU A 1060 -6.79 -9.06 36.56
N GLU A 1061 -7.12 -10.36 36.46
CA GLU A 1061 -7.79 -11.10 37.52
C GLU A 1061 -6.86 -11.39 38.72
N SER A 1062 -5.54 -11.30 38.53
CA SER A 1062 -4.52 -11.71 39.51
C SER A 1062 -3.93 -10.56 40.34
N ASN A 1063 -3.86 -9.35 39.79
CA ASN A 1063 -3.29 -8.18 40.45
C ASN A 1063 -4.25 -6.99 40.24
N ASN A 1064 -4.73 -6.39 41.32
CA ASN A 1064 -5.71 -5.28 41.31
C ASN A 1064 -5.21 -3.98 40.63
N GLU A 1065 -4.07 -3.99 39.93
CA GLU A 1065 -3.58 -2.85 39.16
C GLU A 1065 -3.84 -3.04 37.66
N PRO A 1066 -4.54 -2.09 36.99
CA PRO A 1066 -4.84 -2.22 35.59
C PRO A 1066 -3.59 -2.01 34.71
N SER A 1067 -3.28 -2.97 33.84
CA SER A 1067 -2.21 -2.84 32.86
C SER A 1067 -2.58 -1.83 31.77
N ILE A 1068 -1.61 -0.96 31.42
CA ILE A 1068 -1.74 0.04 30.35
C ILE A 1068 -1.29 -0.58 29.04
N GLU A 1069 -2.13 -0.47 28.02
CA GLU A 1069 -1.95 -1.07 26.71
C GLU A 1069 -2.06 -0.01 25.61
N PHE A 1070 -1.17 -0.10 24.62
CA PHE A 1070 -1.11 0.85 23.51
C PHE A 1070 -1.62 0.20 22.22
N ILE A 1071 -2.77 0.65 21.72
CA ILE A 1071 -3.42 0.10 20.53
C ILE A 1071 -3.13 1.01 19.34
N SER A 1072 -2.39 0.51 18.35
CA SER A 1072 -2.10 1.24 17.12
C SER A 1072 -3.10 0.88 15.99
N ARG A 1073 -3.18 1.73 14.95
CA ARG A 1073 -3.93 1.41 13.73
C ARG A 1073 -3.27 0.25 12.99
N VAL A 1074 -4.07 -0.72 12.54
CA VAL A 1074 -3.61 -1.88 11.77
C VAL A 1074 -4.46 -2.06 10.51
N ASP A 1075 -3.94 -2.84 9.57
CA ASP A 1075 -4.71 -3.27 8.40
C ASP A 1075 -5.64 -4.42 8.82
N ASN A 1076 -6.96 -4.19 8.72
CA ASN A 1076 -8.02 -5.17 8.98
C ASN A 1076 -8.53 -5.67 7.63
N ILE A 1077 -8.57 -6.99 7.45
CA ILE A 1077 -8.81 -7.63 6.17
C ILE A 1077 -10.10 -8.45 6.28
N ALA A 1078 -11.00 -8.28 5.32
CA ALA A 1078 -12.16 -9.14 5.12
C ALA A 1078 -12.08 -9.75 3.72
N LEU A 1079 -11.78 -11.06 3.67
CA LEU A 1079 -11.76 -11.86 2.45
C LEU A 1079 -13.00 -12.73 2.39
N ASN A 1080 -13.58 -12.85 1.19
CA ASN A 1080 -14.65 -13.77 0.82
C ASN A 1080 -15.80 -13.78 1.82
N SER A 1081 -16.12 -12.60 2.35
CA SER A 1081 -17.24 -12.41 3.25
C SER A 1081 -18.51 -12.37 2.42
N LEU A 1082 -19.48 -13.25 2.71
CA LEU A 1082 -20.80 -13.22 2.08
C LEU A 1082 -21.52 -11.89 2.26
N ASP A 1083 -21.12 -11.10 3.27
CA ASP A 1083 -21.66 -9.78 3.57
C ASP A 1083 -21.03 -8.66 2.73
N LEU A 1084 -20.00 -8.97 1.93
CA LEU A 1084 -19.26 -8.01 1.13
C LEU A 1084 -19.26 -8.39 -0.36
N PRO A 1085 -19.47 -7.41 -1.26
CA PRO A 1085 -19.36 -7.65 -2.70
C PRO A 1085 -17.90 -7.74 -3.18
N VAL A 1086 -16.94 -7.31 -2.35
CA VAL A 1086 -15.50 -7.26 -2.66
C VAL A 1086 -14.67 -7.57 -1.42
N ASN A 1087 -13.47 -8.10 -1.63
CA ASN A 1087 -12.48 -8.28 -0.58
C ASN A 1087 -11.95 -6.91 -0.12
N LEU A 1088 -12.08 -6.61 1.17
CA LEU A 1088 -11.87 -5.26 1.71
C LEU A 1088 -10.70 -5.23 2.70
N LYS A 1089 -9.81 -4.26 2.53
CA LYS A 1089 -8.76 -3.89 3.46
C LYS A 1089 -9.08 -2.53 4.08
N ARG A 1090 -9.26 -2.49 5.40
CA ARG A 1090 -9.53 -1.28 6.18
C ARG A 1090 -8.43 -1.01 7.20
N ARG A 1091 -7.68 0.08 7.01
CA ARG A 1091 -6.69 0.55 7.99
C ARG A 1091 -7.36 1.42 9.05
N GLN A 1092 -7.46 0.88 10.27
CA GLN A 1092 -8.16 1.50 11.40
C GLN A 1092 -7.67 0.87 12.71
N PHE A 1093 -7.96 1.49 13.86
CA PHE A 1093 -7.81 0.81 15.15
C PHE A 1093 -8.65 -0.47 15.17
N PRO A 1094 -8.09 -1.62 15.59
CA PRO A 1094 -8.79 -2.90 15.57
C PRO A 1094 -9.74 -3.00 16.77
N VAL A 1095 -10.65 -2.04 16.91
CA VAL A 1095 -11.52 -1.88 18.10
C VAL A 1095 -12.94 -1.49 17.71
N ARG A 1096 -13.90 -1.85 18.55
CA ARG A 1096 -15.29 -1.38 18.52
C ARG A 1096 -15.74 -0.99 19.93
N LEU A 1097 -16.75 -0.13 20.05
CA LEU A 1097 -17.41 0.13 21.34
C LEU A 1097 -18.03 -1.16 21.88
N ALA A 1098 -18.00 -1.32 23.20
CA ALA A 1098 -18.32 -2.58 23.86
C ALA A 1098 -18.99 -2.41 25.24
N PHE A 1099 -19.86 -1.41 25.36
CA PHE A 1099 -20.89 -1.39 26.40
C PHE A 1099 -21.93 -2.46 26.12
N ALA A 1100 -22.31 -2.61 24.85
CA ALA A 1100 -23.08 -3.74 24.35
C ALA A 1100 -22.26 -4.64 23.42
N MET A 1101 -22.58 -5.93 23.39
CA MET A 1101 -22.03 -6.90 22.44
C MET A 1101 -23.07 -7.95 22.06
N THR A 1102 -22.82 -8.71 20.99
CA THR A 1102 -23.73 -9.80 20.64
C THR A 1102 -23.59 -10.96 21.60
N ILE A 1103 -24.68 -11.71 21.77
CA ILE A 1103 -24.70 -12.92 22.63
C ILE A 1103 -23.57 -13.88 22.23
N ASN A 1104 -23.40 -14.14 20.93
CA ASN A 1104 -22.34 -15.02 20.42
C ASN A 1104 -20.92 -14.54 20.80
N LYS A 1105 -20.67 -13.23 20.83
CA LYS A 1105 -19.37 -12.67 21.25
C LYS A 1105 -19.12 -12.74 22.75
N SER A 1106 -20.18 -12.86 23.56
CA SER A 1106 -20.06 -12.97 25.02
C SER A 1106 -19.66 -14.38 25.49
N GLN A 1107 -19.77 -15.39 24.63
CA GLN A 1107 -19.39 -16.76 24.96
C GLN A 1107 -17.92 -16.83 25.39
N GLY A 1108 -17.62 -17.63 26.42
CA GLY A 1108 -16.32 -17.66 27.10
C GLY A 1108 -16.02 -16.50 28.07
N GLN A 1109 -16.75 -15.37 28.04
CA GLN A 1109 -16.52 -14.25 28.97
C GLN A 1109 -17.30 -14.39 30.27
N THR A 1110 -16.75 -13.86 31.37
CA THR A 1110 -17.40 -13.76 32.68
C THR A 1110 -17.73 -12.31 32.97
N LEU A 1111 -18.98 -12.02 33.34
CA LEU A 1111 -19.47 -10.67 33.63
C LEU A 1111 -20.13 -10.65 35.02
N ASN A 1112 -19.99 -9.54 35.74
CA ASN A 1112 -20.60 -9.38 37.06
C ASN A 1112 -22.03 -8.86 36.96
N SER A 1113 -22.33 -8.02 35.97
CA SER A 1113 -23.68 -7.52 35.71
C SER A 1113 -24.00 -7.61 34.22
N VAL A 1114 -25.12 -8.26 33.90
CA VAL A 1114 -25.51 -8.58 32.52
C VAL A 1114 -26.90 -8.03 32.24
N GLY A 1115 -26.97 -7.15 31.25
CA GLY A 1115 -28.22 -6.76 30.61
C GLY A 1115 -28.50 -7.65 29.41
N LEU A 1116 -29.73 -8.06 29.19
CA LEU A 1116 -30.17 -8.77 27.99
C LEU A 1116 -31.25 -7.95 27.30
N PHE A 1117 -30.93 -7.41 26.13
CA PHE A 1117 -31.84 -6.62 25.31
C PHE A 1117 -32.40 -7.49 24.18
N LEU A 1118 -33.69 -7.83 24.28
CA LEU A 1118 -34.43 -8.67 23.33
C LEU A 1118 -35.54 -7.84 22.66
N PRO A 1119 -35.21 -7.01 21.67
CA PRO A 1119 -36.21 -6.40 20.78
C PRO A 1119 -36.73 -7.39 19.72
N VAL A 1120 -35.98 -8.48 19.53
CA VAL A 1120 -36.35 -9.65 18.73
C VAL A 1120 -35.99 -10.90 19.52
N THR A 1121 -36.70 -11.98 19.26
CA THR A 1121 -36.39 -13.28 19.87
C THR A 1121 -35.04 -13.82 19.37
N VAL A 1122 -34.41 -14.67 20.19
CA VAL A 1122 -33.26 -15.45 19.74
C VAL A 1122 -33.62 -16.33 18.56
N PHE A 1123 -32.65 -16.63 17.70
CA PHE A 1123 -32.87 -17.33 16.43
C PHE A 1123 -31.97 -18.55 16.23
N ASP A 1124 -30.98 -18.76 17.10
CA ASP A 1124 -29.96 -19.79 16.93
C ASP A 1124 -29.81 -20.66 18.18
N HIS A 1125 -29.29 -21.87 17.99
CA HIS A 1125 -29.11 -22.88 19.01
C HIS A 1125 -28.34 -22.36 20.22
N GLY A 1126 -28.88 -22.55 21.42
CA GLY A 1126 -28.16 -22.28 22.66
C GLY A 1126 -27.93 -20.78 22.94
N GLN A 1127 -28.37 -19.88 22.07
CA GLN A 1127 -28.11 -18.44 22.19
C GLN A 1127 -28.69 -17.88 23.50
N LEU A 1128 -29.94 -18.22 23.83
CA LEU A 1128 -30.55 -17.78 25.10
C LEU A 1128 -29.80 -18.34 26.32
N TYR A 1129 -29.42 -19.62 26.28
CA TYR A 1129 -28.63 -20.25 27.35
C TYR A 1129 -27.28 -19.56 27.55
N VAL A 1130 -26.56 -19.24 26.46
CA VAL A 1130 -25.28 -18.53 26.52
C VAL A 1130 -25.46 -17.17 27.17
N ALA A 1131 -26.45 -16.37 26.74
CA ALA A 1131 -26.70 -15.04 27.29
C ALA A 1131 -26.95 -15.07 28.80
N LEU A 1132 -27.84 -15.96 29.25
CA LEU A 1132 -28.24 -16.07 30.65
C LEU A 1132 -27.10 -16.63 31.52
N SER A 1133 -26.31 -17.56 30.99
CA SER A 1133 -25.16 -18.15 31.68
C SER A 1133 -24.00 -17.18 31.94
N ARG A 1134 -24.05 -15.95 31.39
CA ARG A 1134 -23.03 -14.91 31.66
C ARG A 1134 -23.20 -14.29 33.04
N ALA A 1135 -24.42 -14.30 33.58
CA ALA A 1135 -24.72 -13.84 34.94
C ALA A 1135 -24.52 -14.98 35.95
N ARG A 1136 -24.18 -14.63 37.19
CA ARG A 1136 -24.01 -15.60 38.30
C ARG A 1136 -25.30 -15.82 39.11
N SER A 1137 -26.19 -14.83 39.12
CA SER A 1137 -27.43 -14.83 39.90
C SER A 1137 -28.54 -14.06 39.20
N PHE A 1138 -29.78 -14.21 39.68
CA PHE A 1138 -30.92 -13.40 39.22
C PHE A 1138 -30.77 -11.90 39.51
N GLU A 1139 -30.04 -11.52 40.58
CA GLU A 1139 -29.85 -10.11 40.93
C GLU A 1139 -29.00 -9.37 39.88
N ASN A 1140 -28.01 -10.08 39.36
CA ASN A 1140 -27.03 -9.60 38.38
C ASN A 1140 -27.50 -9.68 36.93
N LEU A 1141 -28.74 -10.13 36.70
CA LEU A 1141 -29.34 -10.30 35.38
C LEU A 1141 -30.55 -9.38 35.23
N LYS A 1142 -30.56 -8.56 34.18
CA LYS A 1142 -31.69 -7.69 33.81
C LYS A 1142 -32.08 -7.94 32.36
N ILE A 1143 -33.36 -8.10 32.08
CA ILE A 1143 -33.88 -8.41 30.74
C ILE A 1143 -34.90 -7.36 30.35
N GLN A 1144 -34.71 -6.75 29.17
CA GLN A 1144 -35.71 -5.88 28.55
C GLN A 1144 -36.22 -6.56 27.29
N MET A 1145 -37.54 -6.75 27.20
CA MET A 1145 -38.22 -7.35 26.07
C MET A 1145 -39.12 -6.29 25.43
N ILE A 1146 -38.96 -6.04 24.13
CA ILE A 1146 -39.77 -5.06 23.37
C ILE A 1146 -40.39 -5.76 22.17
N ASN A 1147 -41.66 -5.50 21.91
CA ASN A 1147 -42.34 -5.96 20.70
C ASN A 1147 -42.05 -4.99 19.54
N ILE A 1148 -41.13 -5.36 18.63
CA ILE A 1148 -40.86 -4.61 17.39
C ILE A 1148 -41.17 -5.50 16.17
N GLY A 1149 -42.24 -5.18 15.41
CA GLY A 1149 -42.62 -5.86 14.16
C GLY A 1149 -43.51 -7.11 14.30
N ASP A 1150 -43.56 -7.95 13.24
CA ASP A 1150 -44.45 -9.14 13.12
C ASP A 1150 -44.06 -10.33 14.01
N ARG A 1151 -42.91 -10.28 14.69
CA ARG A 1151 -42.46 -11.32 15.64
C ARG A 1151 -42.79 -10.90 17.07
N GLN A 1152 -44.04 -11.09 17.47
CA GLN A 1152 -44.49 -10.81 18.84
C GLN A 1152 -43.73 -11.67 19.87
N HIS A 1153 -43.18 -11.04 20.93
CA HIS A 1153 -43.01 -11.74 22.20
C HIS A 1153 -44.41 -12.06 22.70
N VAL A 1154 -44.66 -13.31 23.09
CA VAL A 1154 -46.02 -13.79 23.39
C VAL A 1154 -46.56 -13.07 24.62
N ALA A 1155 -47.31 -12.01 24.42
CA ALA A 1155 -48.40 -11.55 25.28
C ALA A 1155 -49.69 -11.93 24.54
N GLU A 1156 -50.65 -12.67 25.09
CA GLU A 1156 -51.19 -12.61 26.44
C GLU A 1156 -51.57 -14.04 26.89
N THR A 1157 -51.19 -14.41 28.12
CA THR A 1157 -51.90 -15.47 28.86
C THR A 1157 -52.62 -14.81 30.03
N PRO A 1158 -53.74 -15.37 30.53
CA PRO A 1158 -54.57 -14.75 31.58
C PRO A 1158 -53.85 -14.41 32.90
N ASN A 1159 -52.59 -14.85 33.07
CA ASN A 1159 -51.85 -14.85 34.33
C ASN A 1159 -50.62 -13.91 34.36
N ASN A 1160 -50.52 -12.92 33.45
CA ASN A 1160 -49.48 -11.86 33.50
C ASN A 1160 -48.01 -12.37 33.49
N HIS A 1161 -47.75 -13.47 32.78
CA HIS A 1161 -46.42 -14.07 32.63
C HIS A 1161 -45.79 -13.70 31.29
N SER A 1162 -44.49 -13.39 31.29
CA SER A 1162 -43.73 -13.09 30.07
C SER A 1162 -43.01 -14.33 29.54
N TYR A 1163 -43.08 -14.54 28.22
CA TYR A 1163 -42.45 -15.67 27.54
C TYR A 1163 -41.54 -15.20 26.41
N THR A 1164 -40.47 -15.94 26.16
CA THR A 1164 -39.57 -15.73 25.01
C THR A 1164 -39.28 -17.05 24.32
N VAL A 1165 -38.92 -16.99 23.04
CA VAL A 1165 -38.53 -18.19 22.27
C VAL A 1165 -37.19 -18.71 22.78
N ASN A 1166 -37.07 -20.03 22.87
CA ASN A 1166 -35.84 -20.75 23.09
C ASN A 1166 -35.55 -21.61 21.85
N VAL A 1167 -34.30 -21.71 21.44
CA VAL A 1167 -33.90 -22.53 20.27
C VAL A 1167 -32.87 -23.55 20.72
N VAL A 1168 -33.28 -24.82 20.74
CA VAL A 1168 -32.44 -25.94 21.18
C VAL A 1168 -32.57 -27.09 20.16
N TYR A 1169 -31.43 -27.55 19.64
CA TYR A 1169 -31.33 -28.69 18.73
C TYR A 1169 -31.01 -29.90 19.59
N ASN A 1170 -32.03 -30.66 19.96
CA ASN A 1170 -31.90 -31.82 20.84
C ASN A 1170 -30.96 -32.89 20.27
N GLU A 1171 -30.81 -32.94 18.94
CA GLU A 1171 -29.86 -33.80 18.24
C GLU A 1171 -28.42 -33.55 18.68
N LEU A 1172 -28.05 -32.30 18.97
CA LEU A 1172 -26.72 -31.94 19.47
C LEU A 1172 -26.52 -32.31 20.94
N LEU A 1173 -27.58 -32.54 21.71
CA LEU A 1173 -27.51 -32.91 23.12
C LEU A 1173 -27.41 -34.41 23.34
N GLN A 1174 -27.82 -35.23 22.36
CA GLN A 1174 -27.72 -36.69 22.43
C GLN A 1174 -26.26 -37.16 22.37
N SER A 1175 -25.98 -38.30 23.01
CA SER A 1175 -24.64 -38.92 23.03
C SER A 1175 -24.22 -39.48 21.67
N SER A 1176 -25.18 -39.87 20.83
CA SER A 1176 -24.98 -40.28 19.44
C SER A 1176 -26.01 -39.60 18.53
N ILE A 1177 -25.54 -38.95 17.46
CA ILE A 1177 -26.40 -38.50 16.36
C ILE A 1177 -26.60 -39.72 15.47
N ILE A 1178 -27.80 -40.31 15.48
CA ILE A 1178 -28.13 -41.42 14.57
C ILE A 1178 -28.06 -40.85 13.14
N GLN A 1179 -27.13 -41.39 12.34
CA GLN A 1179 -26.94 -41.04 10.92
C GLN A 1179 -28.20 -41.28 10.09
#